data_AF-A0A954PWV2-F1
#
_entry.id   AF-A0A954PWV2-F1
#
_cell.length_a   1.000
_cell.length_b   1.000
_cell.length_c   1.000
_cell.angle_alpha   90.00
_cell.angle_beta   90.00
_cell.angle_gamma   90.00
#
_symmetry.space_group_name_H-M   'P 1'
#
loop_
_entity.id
_entity.type
_entity.pdbx_description
1 polymer ?
#
loop_
_entity_poly.entity_id
_entity_poly.type
_entity_poly.pdbx_seq_one_letter_code
_entity_poly.pdbx_strand_id
1 'polypeptide(L)'
;MAIGGTFLLWTRVALGIGLVIFVHELGHFVAAKTFGVKCEKFYVGFDPPMKFGPIKLPSSLGKFTYGETEYGIGIIPLGGYVKMLGQDDDPRKMKDEAARARQLQSADDEDQLDDEVSDAPAAELAELDPRSLPAKPVWQRMIIMSAGVFMNVVTGAIFAAIAFFYGVPYTPTIVGSSVPGGPAWQAGVVPGGQVVEIAGVIDEKMRFRDMKTEVLQSGFEDSEQRLPVALRYGDDVVRYQLPMMSAPGESDNRLIGVGMAFTTTLGKSEVAVKKTVADQTLVEADKGAEIVSFNGTAIDTSAAVPSLPFLDYLYSHPTDPVELVLRRTDKSEHTVTINPQKSRWVGIRVAPGAVKALVADGAAEKAGLKVGDVIQSIDGVEQLNVGSLLLRLAKETPVDLTVKRGEQTLSLSITPTDALQTSEPTDTVQRLAAINAYGFAFEILPTVASFDSSNLVEGEPIEPTDVIQTITMLPDNQFSDEYDKEPLSQVVTGLSKPWKISDENTSWGFVESIQKLPVGTRFKILSERAGSGKIVESVVKITDDPDQVRFDRGIALEPYSYTRVATSAGEAMTLGIRESKTRLGDVFRFLKMAVRGRISAKMVGGPIRIFQVAGYEAERGVSTQLLFLTMLSMNLAILNFLPIPILDGGHMVFLLCEAIMGRRVNEEVEMRLTLVGAVMLLALMVFVLFNDLFNIVT
;
A
#
# COMPACT_ATOMS: atom_id res chain seq x y z
N MET A 1 -11.57 -17.32 17.93
CA MET A 1 -11.74 -17.50 16.47
C MET A 1 -11.42 -18.96 16.16
N ALA A 2 -12.32 -19.70 15.50
CA ALA A 2 -12.26 -21.17 15.43
C ALA A 2 -11.24 -21.66 14.39
N ILE A 3 -10.43 -22.67 14.75
CA ILE A 3 -9.37 -23.30 13.93
C ILE A 3 -9.84 -23.67 12.51
N GLY A 4 -11.13 -23.97 12.32
CA GLY A 4 -11.71 -24.29 11.02
C GLY A 4 -11.76 -23.12 10.01
N GLY A 5 -11.93 -21.88 10.49
CA GLY A 5 -11.97 -20.70 9.60
C GLY A 5 -10.60 -20.39 9.01
N THR A 6 -9.56 -20.47 9.83
CA THR A 6 -8.16 -20.28 9.41
C THR A 6 -7.72 -21.37 8.44
N PHE A 7 -8.09 -22.63 8.66
CA PHE A 7 -7.76 -23.73 7.76
C PHE A 7 -8.41 -23.56 6.36
N LEU A 8 -9.69 -23.18 6.31
CA LEU A 8 -10.39 -22.93 5.05
C LEU A 8 -9.76 -21.78 4.27
N LEU A 9 -9.36 -20.72 4.97
CA LEU A 9 -8.69 -19.57 4.36
C LEU A 9 -7.38 -19.96 3.68
N TRP A 10 -6.49 -20.65 4.40
CA TRP A 10 -5.20 -21.07 3.83
C TRP A 10 -5.36 -22.11 2.72
N THR A 11 -6.39 -22.95 2.82
CA THR A 11 -6.75 -23.87 1.73
C THR A 11 -7.14 -23.10 0.48
N ARG A 12 -7.97 -22.05 0.59
CA ARG A 12 -8.33 -21.19 -0.55
C ARG A 12 -7.12 -20.49 -1.15
N VAL A 13 -6.19 -20.00 -0.33
CA VAL A 13 -4.95 -19.36 -0.79
C VAL A 13 -4.08 -20.36 -1.57
N ALA A 14 -3.84 -21.54 -0.99
CA ALA A 14 -3.04 -22.59 -1.62
C ALA A 14 -3.66 -23.07 -2.94
N LEU A 15 -4.98 -23.27 -2.98
CA LEU A 15 -5.70 -23.63 -4.20
C LEU A 15 -5.60 -22.54 -5.28
N GLY A 16 -5.71 -21.27 -4.90
CA GLY A 16 -5.60 -20.15 -5.83
C GLY A 16 -4.21 -20.07 -6.49
N ILE A 17 -3.14 -20.13 -5.69
CA ILE A 17 -1.76 -20.11 -6.18
C ILE A 17 -1.47 -21.37 -7.01
N GLY A 18 -1.88 -22.54 -6.51
CA GLY A 18 -1.74 -23.81 -7.22
C GLY A 18 -2.47 -23.84 -8.56
N LEU A 19 -3.63 -23.18 -8.65
CA LEU A 19 -4.38 -23.04 -9.91
C LEU A 19 -3.62 -22.20 -10.94
N VAL A 20 -3.01 -21.07 -10.53
CA VAL A 20 -2.19 -20.25 -11.43
C VAL A 20 -1.04 -21.07 -12.02
N ILE A 21 -0.31 -21.78 -11.15
CA ILE A 21 0.79 -22.66 -11.57
C ILE A 21 0.28 -23.76 -12.50
N PHE A 22 -0.79 -24.46 -12.11
CA PHE A 22 -1.37 -25.53 -12.90
C PHE A 22 -1.73 -25.07 -14.31
N VAL A 23 -2.38 -23.90 -14.46
CA VAL A 23 -2.80 -23.41 -15.77
C VAL A 23 -1.61 -22.97 -16.62
N HIS A 24 -0.55 -22.45 -16.01
CA HIS A 24 0.72 -22.19 -16.68
C HIS A 24 1.31 -23.47 -17.28
N GLU A 25 1.51 -24.51 -16.46
CA GLU A 25 2.03 -25.81 -16.89
C GLU A 25 1.11 -26.46 -17.94
N LEU A 26 -0.21 -26.33 -17.77
CA LEU A 26 -1.19 -26.83 -18.72
C LEU A 26 -1.02 -26.21 -20.10
N GLY A 27 -0.62 -24.93 -20.18
CA GLY A 27 -0.32 -24.26 -21.44
C GLY A 27 0.80 -24.98 -22.22
N HIS A 28 1.94 -25.20 -21.56
CA HIS A 28 3.06 -25.95 -22.16
C HIS A 28 2.65 -27.37 -22.55
N PHE A 29 1.95 -28.07 -21.66
CA PHE A 29 1.51 -29.44 -21.88
C PHE A 29 0.57 -29.58 -23.08
N VAL A 30 -0.46 -28.74 -23.17
CA VAL A 30 -1.43 -28.77 -24.26
C VAL A 30 -0.76 -28.42 -25.59
N ALA A 31 0.11 -27.40 -25.62
CA ALA A 31 0.86 -27.05 -26.82
C ALA A 31 1.78 -28.19 -27.27
N ALA A 32 2.52 -28.80 -26.35
CA ALA A 32 3.43 -29.92 -26.63
C ALA A 32 2.68 -31.12 -27.22
N LYS A 33 1.57 -31.54 -26.59
CA LYS A 33 0.74 -32.64 -27.07
C LYS A 33 0.11 -32.34 -28.43
N THR A 34 -0.30 -31.10 -28.70
CA THR A 34 -0.86 -30.68 -29.99
C THR A 34 0.14 -30.84 -31.14
N PHE A 35 1.43 -30.65 -30.88
CA PHE A 35 2.50 -30.88 -31.86
C PHE A 35 3.09 -32.31 -31.81
N GLY A 36 2.46 -33.22 -31.07
CA GLY A 36 2.87 -34.62 -30.97
C GLY A 36 4.17 -34.84 -30.18
N VAL A 37 4.53 -33.92 -29.28
CA VAL A 37 5.64 -34.10 -28.33
C VAL A 37 5.20 -35.03 -27.20
N LYS A 38 6.05 -35.99 -26.85
CA LYS A 38 5.82 -36.89 -25.71
C LYS A 38 6.08 -36.15 -24.40
N CYS A 39 5.09 -36.12 -23.52
CA CYS A 39 5.23 -35.59 -22.16
C CYS A 39 5.19 -36.74 -21.16
N GLU A 40 6.29 -36.95 -20.43
CA GLU A 40 6.42 -38.05 -19.46
C GLU A 40 5.79 -37.71 -18.12
N LYS A 41 5.86 -36.43 -17.70
CA LYS A 41 5.32 -35.96 -16.42
C LYS A 41 4.57 -34.64 -16.56
N PHE A 42 3.52 -34.51 -15.77
CA PHE A 42 2.80 -33.26 -15.52
C PHE A 42 2.60 -33.10 -14.01
N TYR A 43 3.30 -32.14 -13.40
CA TYR A 43 3.31 -32.00 -11.95
C TYR A 43 2.98 -30.57 -11.52
N VAL A 44 2.13 -30.46 -10.51
CA VAL A 44 1.93 -29.22 -9.74
C VAL A 44 2.68 -29.36 -8.44
N GLY A 45 3.64 -28.47 -8.18
CA GLY A 45 4.64 -28.62 -7.13
C GLY A 45 5.81 -29.51 -7.54
N PHE A 46 6.97 -29.30 -6.94
CA PHE A 46 8.16 -30.12 -7.18
C PHE A 46 8.13 -31.41 -6.35
N ASP A 47 8.63 -32.51 -6.94
CA ASP A 47 8.78 -33.83 -6.33
C ASP A 47 10.24 -34.21 -6.04
N PRO A 48 11.05 -33.37 -5.35
CA PRO A 48 12.45 -33.69 -5.15
C PRO A 48 12.61 -34.94 -4.26
N PRO A 49 13.62 -35.76 -4.52
CA PRO A 49 13.92 -36.89 -3.67
C PRO A 49 14.45 -36.41 -2.31
N MET A 50 13.60 -36.42 -1.28
CA MET A 50 14.01 -36.11 0.10
C MET A 50 14.48 -37.38 0.81
N LYS A 51 15.77 -37.40 1.19
CA LYS A 51 16.37 -38.44 2.01
C LYS A 51 16.95 -37.81 3.28
N PHE A 52 16.47 -38.22 4.45
CA PHE A 52 17.06 -37.88 5.74
C PHE A 52 17.68 -39.16 6.33
N GLY A 53 18.99 -39.35 6.12
CA GLY A 53 19.66 -40.59 6.47
C GLY A 53 19.07 -41.80 5.73
N PRO A 54 18.70 -42.90 6.41
CA PRO A 54 18.10 -44.08 5.78
C PRO A 54 16.61 -43.91 5.41
N ILE A 55 15.96 -42.82 5.84
CA ILE A 55 14.52 -42.62 5.64
C ILE A 55 14.28 -41.88 4.31
N LYS A 56 13.50 -42.52 3.42
CA LYS A 56 13.04 -41.93 2.16
C LYS A 56 11.62 -41.41 2.36
N LEU A 57 11.46 -40.09 2.35
CA LEU A 57 10.13 -39.48 2.42
C LEU A 57 9.43 -39.60 1.05
N PRO A 58 8.09 -39.66 1.01
CA PRO A 58 7.35 -39.63 -0.24
C PRO A 58 7.60 -38.30 -0.95
N SER A 59 7.97 -38.35 -2.23
CA SER A 59 8.27 -37.14 -3.03
C SER A 59 7.02 -36.46 -3.60
N SER A 60 5.86 -37.10 -3.52
CA SER A 60 4.58 -36.57 -4.01
C SER A 60 3.46 -36.82 -2.99
N LEU A 61 2.52 -35.88 -2.88
CA LEU A 61 1.29 -36.04 -2.09
C LEU A 61 0.32 -37.04 -2.74
N GLY A 62 0.39 -37.17 -4.06
CA GLY A 62 -0.37 -38.16 -4.84
C GLY A 62 0.07 -38.15 -6.30
N LYS A 63 -0.06 -39.30 -6.97
CA LYS A 63 0.22 -39.43 -8.40
C LYS A 63 -0.58 -40.55 -9.05
N PHE A 64 -0.85 -40.41 -10.34
CA PHE A 64 -1.47 -41.44 -11.18
C PHE A 64 -0.93 -41.34 -12.61
N THR A 65 -0.91 -42.45 -13.33
CA THR A 65 -0.49 -42.48 -14.73
C THR A 65 -1.71 -42.67 -15.62
N TYR A 66 -1.86 -41.81 -16.62
CA TYR A 66 -2.89 -41.96 -17.63
C TYR A 66 -2.27 -41.84 -19.03
N GLY A 67 -2.41 -42.90 -19.82
CA GLY A 67 -1.67 -43.08 -21.07
C GLY A 67 -0.16 -43.17 -20.81
N GLU A 68 0.60 -42.27 -21.41
CA GLU A 68 2.07 -42.20 -21.31
C GLU A 68 2.58 -41.13 -20.33
N THR A 69 1.67 -40.41 -19.65
CA THR A 69 2.00 -39.27 -18.79
C THR A 69 1.69 -39.59 -17.33
N GLU A 70 2.66 -39.38 -16.44
CA GLU A 70 2.49 -39.41 -14.99
C GLU A 70 2.01 -38.03 -14.51
N TYR A 71 0.83 -37.97 -13.90
CA TYR A 71 0.26 -36.78 -13.29
C TYR A 71 0.48 -36.84 -11.78
N GLY A 72 0.94 -35.75 -11.17
CA GLY A 72 1.18 -35.74 -9.74
C GLY A 72 1.14 -34.38 -9.06
N ILE A 73 1.05 -34.42 -7.73
CA ILE A 73 1.18 -33.26 -6.85
C ILE A 73 2.45 -33.44 -6.03
N GLY A 74 3.43 -32.57 -6.24
CA GLY A 74 4.69 -32.56 -5.51
C GLY A 74 4.51 -32.16 -4.03
N ILE A 75 5.47 -32.54 -3.19
CA ILE A 75 5.49 -32.14 -1.77
C ILE A 75 5.94 -30.70 -1.56
N ILE A 76 6.66 -30.11 -2.53
CA ILE A 76 7.03 -28.69 -2.49
C ILE A 76 6.02 -27.90 -3.31
N PRO A 77 5.18 -27.04 -2.69
CA PRO A 77 4.08 -26.34 -3.38
C PRO A 77 4.54 -25.12 -4.20
N LEU A 78 5.85 -24.92 -4.36
CA LEU A 78 6.44 -23.78 -5.07
C LEU A 78 6.78 -24.20 -6.50
N GLY A 79 5.98 -23.82 -7.49
CA GLY A 79 6.22 -24.12 -8.91
C GLY A 79 5.53 -25.39 -9.41
N GLY A 80 5.79 -25.76 -10.66
CA GLY A 80 5.29 -26.95 -11.35
C GLY A 80 6.26 -27.27 -12.49
N TYR A 81 6.05 -28.39 -13.18
CA TYR A 81 6.81 -28.68 -14.38
C TYR A 81 6.09 -29.67 -15.31
N VAL A 82 6.41 -29.56 -16.59
CA VAL A 82 6.05 -30.54 -17.63
C VAL A 82 7.32 -31.15 -18.18
N LYS A 83 7.54 -32.44 -17.90
CA LYS A 83 8.70 -33.14 -18.46
C LYS A 83 8.40 -33.58 -19.89
N MET A 84 9.03 -32.92 -20.86
CA MET A 84 8.93 -33.24 -22.29
C MET A 84 10.12 -34.08 -22.73
N LEU A 85 9.91 -35.03 -23.63
CA LEU A 85 11.00 -35.84 -24.19
C LEU A 85 11.99 -34.93 -24.94
N GLY A 86 13.26 -34.98 -24.57
CA GLY A 86 14.33 -34.16 -25.11
C GLY A 86 14.51 -32.80 -24.43
N GLN A 87 13.86 -32.55 -23.29
CA GLN A 87 14.06 -31.35 -22.46
C GLN A 87 14.00 -31.73 -20.97
N ASP A 88 15.05 -31.38 -20.21
CA ASP A 88 15.07 -31.50 -18.75
C ASP A 88 15.46 -30.15 -18.13
N ASP A 89 14.69 -29.70 -17.14
CA ASP A 89 14.95 -28.44 -16.45
C ASP A 89 16.10 -28.57 -15.42
N ASP A 90 16.56 -29.81 -15.12
CA ASP A 90 17.78 -30.03 -14.33
C ASP A 90 19.01 -29.98 -15.27
N PRO A 91 19.86 -28.94 -15.17
CA PRO A 91 21.03 -28.79 -16.06
C PRO A 91 22.03 -29.93 -15.96
N ARG A 92 21.99 -30.72 -14.86
CA ARG A 92 22.83 -31.92 -14.69
C ARG A 92 22.36 -33.10 -15.53
N LYS A 93 21.08 -33.15 -15.89
CA LYS A 93 20.44 -34.26 -16.62
C LYS A 93 20.16 -33.94 -18.08
N MET A 94 20.31 -32.68 -18.49
CA MET A 94 20.11 -32.25 -19.89
C MET A 94 20.91 -33.09 -20.89
N LYS A 95 22.17 -33.45 -20.58
CA LYS A 95 23.01 -34.27 -21.48
C LYS A 95 22.47 -35.69 -21.63
N ASP A 96 22.02 -36.30 -20.53
CA ASP A 96 21.46 -37.66 -20.52
C ASP A 96 20.11 -37.70 -21.24
N GLU A 97 19.28 -36.67 -21.07
CA GLU A 97 17.98 -36.52 -21.73
C GLU A 97 18.12 -36.25 -23.23
N ALA A 98 19.05 -35.37 -23.62
CA ALA A 98 19.39 -35.14 -25.03
C ALA A 98 19.94 -36.40 -25.70
N ALA A 99 20.72 -37.23 -24.99
CA ALA A 99 21.17 -38.53 -25.49
C ALA A 99 19.99 -39.51 -25.63
N ARG A 100 19.03 -39.51 -24.70
CA ARG A 100 17.85 -40.38 -24.73
C ARG A 100 16.90 -40.03 -25.88
N ALA A 101 16.73 -38.75 -26.18
CA ALA A 101 15.97 -38.28 -27.34
C ALA A 101 16.58 -38.73 -28.68
N ARG A 102 17.87 -39.11 -28.70
CA ARG A 102 18.58 -39.62 -29.87
C ARG A 102 18.55 -41.15 -30.00
N GLN A 103 17.98 -41.90 -29.03
CA GLN A 103 18.19 -43.36 -28.91
C GLN A 103 16.92 -44.23 -28.86
N LEU A 104 15.71 -43.69 -29.11
CA LEU A 104 14.46 -44.42 -28.88
C LEU A 104 13.93 -45.28 -30.05
N GLN A 105 14.75 -45.63 -31.04
CA GLN A 105 14.35 -46.54 -32.14
C GLN A 105 15.06 -47.89 -32.19
N SER A 106 16.05 -48.17 -31.33
CA SER A 106 16.89 -49.37 -31.45
C SER A 106 16.53 -50.53 -30.50
N ALA A 107 15.33 -50.56 -29.91
CA ALA A 107 14.93 -51.61 -28.97
C ALA A 107 14.13 -52.78 -29.59
N ASP A 108 13.78 -52.73 -30.88
CA ASP A 108 12.94 -53.77 -31.51
C ASP A 108 13.62 -54.61 -32.61
N ASP A 109 14.89 -54.36 -32.95
CA ASP A 109 15.63 -55.19 -33.93
C ASP A 109 17.04 -55.55 -33.39
N GLU A 110 17.08 -56.38 -32.34
CA GLU A 110 18.24 -57.24 -32.07
C GLU A 110 18.17 -58.43 -33.03
N ASP A 111 18.71 -58.30 -34.25
CA ASP A 111 19.28 -59.41 -35.04
C ASP A 111 19.75 -58.92 -36.42
N GLN A 112 21.00 -58.42 -36.48
CA GLN A 112 21.98 -58.66 -37.57
C GLN A 112 23.16 -57.70 -37.41
N LEU A 113 24.21 -58.20 -36.76
CA LEU A 113 25.56 -57.64 -36.86
C LEU A 113 26.25 -58.35 -38.03
N ASP A 114 26.61 -57.60 -39.07
CA ASP A 114 27.69 -57.97 -39.97
C ASP A 114 28.63 -56.75 -40.12
N ASP A 115 29.90 -56.99 -39.87
CA ASP A 115 31.01 -56.04 -39.96
C ASP A 115 31.26 -55.59 -41.42
N GLU A 116 31.39 -54.28 -41.69
CA GLU A 116 32.50 -53.68 -42.46
C GLU A 116 32.35 -52.16 -42.75
N VAL A 117 33.39 -51.40 -42.33
CA VAL A 117 33.97 -50.15 -42.88
C VAL A 117 33.12 -48.85 -42.97
N SER A 118 33.48 -47.80 -42.21
CA SER A 118 34.26 -46.63 -42.71
C SER A 118 34.15 -45.37 -41.83
N ASP A 119 35.28 -44.67 -41.77
CA ASP A 119 35.50 -43.40 -41.08
C ASP A 119 34.52 -42.29 -41.48
N ALA A 120 33.63 -41.94 -40.54
CA ALA A 120 33.05 -40.61 -40.42
C ALA A 120 32.95 -40.27 -38.92
N PRO A 121 33.19 -39.02 -38.48
CA PRO A 121 32.92 -38.67 -37.08
C PRO A 121 31.44 -38.95 -36.81
N ALA A 122 31.18 -39.90 -35.92
CA ALA A 122 29.86 -40.44 -35.56
C ALA A 122 28.92 -39.43 -34.86
N ALA A 123 29.08 -38.13 -35.12
CA ALA A 123 28.39 -37.05 -34.44
C ALA A 123 27.15 -36.52 -35.19
N GLU A 124 26.84 -36.98 -36.41
CA GLU A 124 25.92 -36.23 -37.29
C GLU A 124 24.59 -36.88 -37.70
N LEU A 125 24.29 -38.15 -37.38
CA LEU A 125 22.96 -38.71 -37.69
C LEU A 125 22.49 -39.74 -36.64
N ALA A 126 22.43 -39.34 -35.36
CA ALA A 126 21.48 -40.00 -34.47
C ALA A 126 20.11 -39.39 -34.74
N GLU A 127 19.23 -40.13 -35.43
CA GLU A 127 17.89 -39.68 -35.76
C GLU A 127 17.15 -39.34 -34.46
N LEU A 128 16.81 -38.06 -34.28
CA LEU A 128 16.05 -37.60 -33.11
C LEU A 128 14.67 -38.27 -33.15
N ASP A 129 14.22 -38.78 -32.00
CA ASP A 129 12.85 -39.30 -31.87
C ASP A 129 11.88 -38.22 -32.39
N PRO A 130 11.02 -38.52 -33.38
CA PRO A 130 10.07 -37.56 -33.95
C PRO A 130 9.11 -36.94 -32.91
N ARG A 131 8.93 -37.61 -31.76
CA ARG A 131 8.12 -37.17 -30.63
C ARG A 131 8.92 -36.40 -29.57
N SER A 132 10.22 -36.21 -29.76
CA SER A 132 11.04 -35.36 -28.91
C SER A 132 10.81 -33.88 -29.27
N LEU A 133 10.89 -33.00 -28.27
CA LEU A 133 10.81 -31.56 -28.49
C LEU A 133 11.92 -31.08 -29.44
N PRO A 134 13.18 -31.56 -29.32
CA PRO A 134 14.23 -31.19 -30.24
C PRO A 134 13.94 -31.60 -31.70
N ALA A 135 13.15 -32.62 -31.99
CA ALA A 135 12.81 -32.96 -33.39
C ALA A 135 11.87 -31.93 -34.05
N LYS A 136 11.23 -31.03 -33.28
CA LYS A 136 10.23 -30.09 -33.80
C LYS A 136 10.86 -28.84 -34.43
N PRO A 137 10.26 -28.29 -35.51
CA PRO A 137 10.64 -26.98 -36.05
C PRO A 137 10.67 -25.89 -34.98
N VAL A 138 11.56 -24.91 -35.15
CA VAL A 138 11.79 -23.83 -34.17
C VAL A 138 10.49 -23.11 -33.80
N TRP A 139 9.63 -22.80 -34.78
CA TRP A 139 8.36 -22.10 -34.51
C TRP A 139 7.39 -22.94 -33.64
N GLN A 140 7.39 -24.27 -33.75
CA GLN A 140 6.57 -25.14 -32.89
C GLN A 140 7.10 -25.11 -31.46
N ARG A 141 8.42 -25.22 -31.29
CA ARG A 141 9.07 -25.08 -29.98
C ARG A 141 8.80 -23.72 -29.36
N MET A 142 8.86 -22.63 -30.13
CA MET A 142 8.55 -21.29 -29.66
C MET A 142 7.11 -21.15 -29.15
N ILE A 143 6.14 -21.78 -29.82
CA ILE A 143 4.76 -21.82 -29.33
C ILE A 143 4.67 -22.61 -28.03
N ILE A 144 5.33 -23.77 -27.94
CA ILE A 144 5.35 -24.60 -26.73
C ILE A 144 5.92 -23.83 -25.54
N MET A 145 7.05 -23.14 -25.72
CA MET A 145 7.70 -22.36 -24.66
C MET A 145 6.92 -21.09 -24.28
N SER A 146 6.21 -20.45 -25.22
CA SER A 146 5.41 -19.25 -24.92
C SER A 146 3.99 -19.56 -24.41
N ALA A 147 3.53 -20.81 -24.53
CA ALA A 147 2.17 -21.20 -24.17
C ALA A 147 1.86 -20.98 -22.69
N GLY A 148 2.78 -21.28 -21.77
CA GLY A 148 2.58 -21.03 -20.34
C GLY A 148 2.46 -19.54 -20.01
N VAL A 149 3.33 -18.70 -20.60
CA VAL A 149 3.27 -17.22 -20.45
C VAL A 149 1.93 -16.68 -20.97
N PHE A 150 1.50 -17.13 -22.15
CA PHE A 150 0.23 -16.73 -22.74
C PHE A 150 -0.96 -17.15 -21.86
N MET A 151 -0.96 -18.39 -21.35
CA MET A 151 -2.02 -18.89 -20.48
C MET A 151 -2.11 -18.12 -19.17
N ASN A 152 -1.01 -17.64 -18.60
CA ASN A 152 -1.05 -16.75 -17.45
C ASN A 152 -1.77 -15.43 -17.76
N VAL A 153 -1.46 -14.78 -18.88
CA VAL A 153 -2.15 -13.54 -19.28
C VAL A 153 -3.66 -13.79 -19.45
N VAL A 154 -4.04 -14.87 -20.10
CA VAL A 154 -5.46 -15.24 -20.28
C VAL A 154 -6.13 -15.52 -18.93
N THR A 155 -5.47 -16.27 -18.06
CA THR A 155 -6.01 -16.69 -16.76
C THR A 155 -6.22 -15.50 -15.83
N GLY A 156 -5.28 -14.56 -15.77
CA GLY A 156 -5.48 -13.33 -15.00
C GLY A 156 -6.66 -12.51 -15.53
N ALA A 157 -6.83 -12.39 -16.86
CA ALA A 157 -7.99 -11.70 -17.43
C ALA A 157 -9.32 -12.38 -17.06
N ILE A 158 -9.36 -13.70 -17.05
CA ILE A 158 -10.52 -14.48 -16.63
C ILE A 158 -10.79 -14.29 -15.13
N PHE A 159 -9.77 -14.35 -14.27
CA PHE A 159 -9.95 -14.13 -12.83
C PHE A 159 -10.50 -12.74 -12.53
N ALA A 160 -9.96 -11.70 -13.16
CA ALA A 160 -10.49 -10.35 -13.01
C ALA A 160 -11.92 -10.24 -13.55
N ALA A 161 -12.23 -10.87 -14.69
CA ALA A 161 -13.59 -10.88 -15.23
C ALA A 161 -14.59 -11.53 -14.26
N ILE A 162 -14.24 -12.69 -13.70
CA ILE A 162 -15.05 -13.38 -12.69
C ILE A 162 -15.19 -12.50 -11.44
N ALA A 163 -14.13 -11.82 -11.00
CA ALA A 163 -14.18 -10.91 -9.87
C ALA A 163 -15.20 -9.78 -10.10
N PHE A 164 -15.16 -9.12 -11.26
CA PHE A 164 -16.12 -8.08 -11.61
C PHE A 164 -17.54 -8.61 -11.82
N PHE A 165 -17.69 -9.88 -12.20
CA PHE A 165 -18.99 -10.53 -12.27
C PHE A 165 -19.61 -10.73 -10.87
N TYR A 166 -18.81 -11.12 -9.87
CA TYR A 166 -19.27 -11.23 -8.47
C TYR A 166 -19.38 -9.89 -7.74
N GLY A 167 -18.66 -8.88 -8.23
CA GLY A 167 -18.60 -7.55 -7.63
C GLY A 167 -17.28 -7.29 -6.93
N VAL A 168 -16.67 -6.15 -7.25
CA VAL A 168 -15.37 -5.71 -6.71
C VAL A 168 -15.58 -4.44 -5.88
N PRO A 169 -15.06 -4.37 -4.64
CA PRO A 169 -15.07 -3.12 -3.88
C PRO A 169 -14.22 -2.08 -4.60
N TYR A 170 -14.83 -0.92 -4.85
CA TYR A 170 -14.27 0.12 -5.68
C TYR A 170 -14.28 1.44 -4.90
N THR A 171 -13.10 2.01 -4.67
CA THR A 171 -12.92 3.31 -4.01
C THR A 171 -12.65 4.36 -5.09
N PRO A 172 -13.64 5.19 -5.45
CA PRO A 172 -13.44 6.25 -6.44
C PRO A 172 -12.49 7.31 -5.91
N THR A 173 -11.86 8.03 -6.83
CA THR A 173 -11.00 9.16 -6.48
C THR A 173 -11.86 10.40 -6.33
N ILE A 174 -12.48 10.57 -5.15
CA ILE A 174 -13.18 11.78 -4.78
C ILE A 174 -12.39 12.47 -3.67
N VAL A 175 -12.16 13.78 -3.81
CA VAL A 175 -11.45 14.59 -2.81
C VAL A 175 -12.30 14.62 -1.54
N GLY A 176 -11.87 13.93 -0.50
CA GLY A 176 -12.52 13.98 0.81
C GLY A 176 -12.03 15.12 1.67
N SER A 177 -10.75 15.44 1.56
CA SER A 177 -10.08 16.53 2.26
C SER A 177 -8.83 16.97 1.51
N SER A 178 -8.29 18.13 1.89
CA SER A 178 -6.98 18.60 1.47
C SER A 178 -6.09 18.79 2.71
N VAL A 179 -4.83 18.36 2.61
CA VAL A 179 -3.89 18.37 3.75
C VAL A 179 -3.47 19.82 4.06
N PRO A 180 -3.52 20.29 5.32
CA PRO A 180 -3.13 21.64 5.71
C PRO A 180 -1.78 22.08 5.14
N GLY A 181 -1.77 23.15 4.35
CA GLY A 181 -0.55 23.68 3.73
C GLY A 181 0.03 22.85 2.57
N GLY A 182 -0.55 21.70 2.22
CA GLY A 182 -0.10 20.86 1.11
C GLY A 182 -0.45 21.43 -0.28
N PRO A 183 0.03 20.81 -1.38
CA PRO A 183 -0.17 21.29 -2.75
C PRO A 183 -1.62 21.51 -3.16
N ALA A 184 -2.50 20.52 -2.94
CA ALA A 184 -3.92 20.64 -3.24
C ALA A 184 -4.59 21.75 -2.42
N TRP A 185 -4.22 21.85 -1.13
CA TRP A 185 -4.73 22.90 -0.25
C TRP A 185 -4.32 24.30 -0.72
N GLN A 186 -3.04 24.51 -1.04
CA GLN A 186 -2.55 25.79 -1.57
C GLN A 186 -3.22 26.19 -2.88
N ALA A 187 -3.57 25.21 -3.73
CA ALA A 187 -4.27 25.46 -4.97
C ALA A 187 -5.78 25.72 -4.80
N GLY A 188 -6.31 25.68 -3.58
CA GLY A 188 -7.74 25.87 -3.32
C GLY A 188 -8.60 24.69 -3.77
N VAL A 189 -8.05 23.47 -3.76
CA VAL A 189 -8.82 22.26 -4.07
C VAL A 189 -9.89 22.05 -2.99
N VAL A 190 -11.15 22.09 -3.39
CA VAL A 190 -12.30 21.94 -2.50
C VAL A 190 -12.73 20.47 -2.42
N PRO A 191 -13.05 19.95 -1.22
CA PRO A 191 -13.66 18.63 -1.06
C PRO A 191 -14.93 18.42 -1.91
N GLY A 192 -15.16 17.19 -2.36
CA GLY A 192 -16.30 16.79 -3.19
C GLY A 192 -15.99 16.64 -4.68
N GLY A 193 -14.85 17.14 -5.16
CA GLY A 193 -14.44 17.01 -6.55
C GLY A 193 -14.01 15.59 -6.91
N GLN A 194 -14.52 15.05 -8.02
CA GLN A 194 -14.07 13.75 -8.54
C GLN A 194 -12.85 13.93 -9.43
N VAL A 195 -11.73 13.26 -9.12
CA VAL A 195 -10.55 13.25 -9.99
C VAL A 195 -10.86 12.42 -11.24
N VAL A 196 -10.76 13.07 -12.41
CA VAL A 196 -10.97 12.46 -13.73
C VAL A 196 -9.69 12.46 -14.57
N GLU A 197 -8.66 13.20 -14.15
CA GLU A 197 -7.34 13.21 -14.76
C GLU A 197 -6.25 13.40 -13.70
N ILE A 198 -5.17 12.63 -13.81
CA ILE A 198 -3.95 12.78 -12.99
C ILE A 198 -2.74 12.47 -13.87
N ALA A 199 -1.69 13.30 -13.81
CA ALA A 199 -0.44 13.05 -14.55
C ALA A 199 -0.64 12.77 -16.06
N GLY A 200 -1.66 13.39 -16.68
CA GLY A 200 -2.03 13.19 -18.08
C GLY A 200 -2.81 11.89 -18.38
N VAL A 201 -3.03 11.05 -17.37
CA VAL A 201 -3.89 9.87 -17.45
C VAL A 201 -5.34 10.29 -17.21
N ILE A 202 -6.18 10.15 -18.23
CA ILE A 202 -7.61 10.45 -18.18
C ILE A 202 -8.38 9.16 -17.87
N ASP A 203 -9.10 9.14 -16.75
CA ASP A 203 -10.00 8.05 -16.38
C ASP A 203 -11.17 8.59 -15.53
N GLU A 204 -12.38 8.62 -16.11
CA GLU A 204 -13.60 9.04 -15.40
C GLU A 204 -13.97 8.12 -14.23
N LYS A 205 -13.41 6.91 -14.21
CA LYS A 205 -13.56 5.91 -13.16
C LYS A 205 -12.16 5.56 -12.67
N MET A 206 -11.40 6.57 -12.24
CA MET A 206 -10.11 6.40 -11.58
C MET A 206 -10.30 5.96 -10.12
N ARG A 207 -9.58 4.90 -9.71
CA ARG A 207 -9.53 4.48 -8.30
C ARG A 207 -8.53 5.33 -7.54
N PHE A 208 -8.82 5.59 -6.27
CA PHE A 208 -7.91 6.39 -5.43
C PHE A 208 -6.50 5.79 -5.37
N ARG A 209 -6.40 4.45 -5.33
CA ARG A 209 -5.12 3.73 -5.42
C ARG A 209 -4.38 4.02 -6.73
N ASP A 210 -5.09 4.02 -7.84
CA ASP A 210 -4.49 4.23 -9.16
C ASP A 210 -3.97 5.68 -9.26
N MET A 211 -4.72 6.67 -8.74
CA MET A 211 -4.21 8.05 -8.59
C MET A 211 -2.92 8.11 -7.77
N LYS A 212 -2.89 7.46 -6.57
CA LYS A 212 -1.67 7.43 -5.75
C LYS A 212 -0.50 6.81 -6.49
N THR A 213 -0.75 5.76 -7.27
CA THR A 213 0.28 5.11 -8.10
C THR A 213 0.82 6.05 -9.17
N GLU A 214 -0.03 6.79 -9.87
CA GLU A 214 0.42 7.76 -10.89
C GLU A 214 1.20 8.93 -10.27
N VAL A 215 0.77 9.45 -9.11
CA VAL A 215 1.50 10.51 -8.38
C VAL A 215 2.88 10.00 -7.93
N LEU A 216 2.93 8.82 -7.32
CA LEU A 216 4.18 8.22 -6.85
C LEU A 216 5.16 8.02 -8.00
N GLN A 217 4.70 7.50 -9.13
CA GLN A 217 5.52 7.28 -10.31
C GLN A 217 6.03 8.58 -10.92
N SER A 218 5.15 9.56 -11.07
CA SER A 218 5.54 10.88 -11.55
C SER A 218 6.64 11.45 -10.65
N GLY A 219 6.48 11.30 -9.34
CA GLY A 219 7.48 11.66 -8.35
C GLY A 219 8.85 11.00 -8.53
N PHE A 220 8.87 9.71 -8.87
CA PHE A 220 10.10 8.99 -9.18
C PHE A 220 10.71 9.40 -10.52
N GLU A 221 9.91 9.83 -11.49
CA GLU A 221 10.39 10.27 -12.81
C GLU A 221 11.07 11.64 -12.72
N ASP A 222 10.35 12.61 -12.16
CA ASP A 222 10.76 13.98 -11.88
C ASP A 222 10.00 14.49 -10.65
N SER A 223 10.70 14.76 -9.54
CA SER A 223 10.06 15.19 -8.30
C SER A 223 9.60 16.66 -8.31
N GLU A 224 10.14 17.48 -9.20
CA GLU A 224 9.87 18.92 -9.27
C GLU A 224 8.76 19.25 -10.26
N GLN A 225 8.34 18.27 -11.08
CA GLN A 225 7.28 18.49 -12.04
C GLN A 225 5.96 18.83 -11.34
N ARG A 226 5.18 19.71 -11.97
CA ARG A 226 3.79 19.95 -11.58
C ARG A 226 2.89 18.96 -12.32
N LEU A 227 2.03 18.28 -11.57
CA LEU A 227 1.12 17.30 -12.11
C LEU A 227 -0.17 17.97 -12.59
N PRO A 228 -0.58 17.73 -13.86
CA PRO A 228 -1.91 18.09 -14.30
C PRO A 228 -2.93 17.24 -13.54
N VAL A 229 -3.91 17.90 -12.92
CA VAL A 229 -5.03 17.26 -12.21
C VAL A 229 -6.32 17.89 -12.69
N ALA A 230 -7.32 17.09 -13.05
CA ALA A 230 -8.66 17.58 -13.36
C ALA A 230 -9.68 17.03 -12.38
N LEU A 231 -10.44 17.93 -11.76
CA LEU A 231 -11.52 17.64 -10.83
C LEU A 231 -12.86 17.99 -11.45
N ARG A 232 -13.80 17.05 -11.45
CA ARG A 232 -15.17 17.26 -11.88
C ARG A 232 -16.09 17.56 -10.68
N TYR A 233 -16.86 18.63 -10.79
CA TYR A 233 -17.91 19.04 -9.86
C TYR A 233 -19.22 19.18 -10.63
N GLY A 234 -20.09 18.16 -10.55
CA GLY A 234 -21.26 18.09 -11.43
C GLY A 234 -20.83 18.04 -12.90
N ASP A 235 -21.22 19.04 -13.69
CA ASP A 235 -20.87 19.16 -15.11
C ASP A 235 -19.57 19.96 -15.34
N ASP A 236 -19.09 20.69 -14.33
CA ASP A 236 -17.90 21.53 -14.44
C ASP A 236 -16.62 20.73 -14.19
N VAL A 237 -15.55 21.06 -14.94
CA VAL A 237 -14.22 20.46 -14.75
C VAL A 237 -13.20 21.56 -14.49
N VAL A 238 -12.61 21.54 -13.30
CA VAL A 238 -11.55 22.45 -12.87
C VAL A 238 -10.19 21.76 -13.03
N ARG A 239 -9.22 22.47 -13.60
CA ARG A 239 -7.89 21.94 -13.89
C ARG A 239 -6.83 22.64 -13.04
N TYR A 240 -5.94 21.84 -12.47
CA TYR A 240 -4.86 22.27 -11.61
C TYR A 240 -3.51 21.78 -12.14
N GLN A 241 -2.45 22.49 -11.74
CA GLN A 241 -1.06 22.09 -11.92
C GLN A 241 -0.41 21.99 -10.54
N LEU A 242 -0.53 20.82 -9.92
CA LEU A 242 -0.16 20.65 -8.50
C LEU A 242 1.32 20.25 -8.38
N PRO A 243 2.14 20.95 -7.57
CA PRO A 243 3.44 20.40 -7.19
C PRO A 243 3.26 19.13 -6.36
N MET A 244 4.34 18.35 -6.24
CA MET A 244 4.37 17.19 -5.36
C MET A 244 5.12 17.52 -4.08
N MET A 245 4.72 16.86 -3.00
CA MET A 245 5.40 16.91 -1.71
C MET A 245 5.85 15.50 -1.31
N SER A 246 6.90 15.40 -0.50
CA SER A 246 7.32 14.12 0.09
C SER A 246 6.22 13.59 1.02
N ALA A 247 6.03 12.27 0.99
CA ALA A 247 5.18 11.60 1.95
C ALA A 247 5.87 11.58 3.33
N PRO A 248 5.09 11.47 4.42
CA PRO A 248 5.62 11.36 5.76
C PRO A 248 6.65 10.26 5.96
N GLY A 249 7.84 10.60 6.48
CA GLY A 249 8.93 9.64 6.79
C GLY A 249 9.51 8.90 5.59
N GLU A 250 9.06 9.22 4.37
CA GLU A 250 9.43 8.53 3.15
C GLU A 250 9.77 9.59 2.09
N SER A 251 11.03 10.06 2.12
CA SER A 251 11.55 11.09 1.22
C SER A 251 11.41 10.77 -0.26
N ASP A 252 11.16 9.50 -0.62
CA ASP A 252 11.02 9.03 -2.00
C ASP A 252 9.55 8.92 -2.43
N ASN A 253 8.63 8.88 -1.48
CA ASN A 253 7.21 8.81 -1.79
C ASN A 253 6.69 10.23 -2.04
N ARG A 254 5.88 10.41 -3.08
CA ARG A 254 5.31 11.72 -3.45
C ARG A 254 3.81 11.72 -3.30
N LEU A 255 3.26 12.86 -2.88
CA LEU A 255 1.84 13.12 -2.66
C LEU A 255 1.47 14.49 -3.23
N ILE A 256 0.17 14.69 -3.48
CA ILE A 256 -0.41 15.99 -3.85
C ILE A 256 -1.29 16.60 -2.74
N GLY A 257 -1.34 15.96 -1.57
CA GLY A 257 -2.11 16.47 -0.42
C GLY A 257 -3.64 16.30 -0.54
N VAL A 258 -4.11 15.27 -1.25
CA VAL A 258 -5.54 14.93 -1.36
C VAL A 258 -5.86 13.72 -0.48
N GLY A 259 -6.85 13.89 0.41
CA GLY A 259 -7.43 12.83 1.23
C GLY A 259 -8.63 12.15 0.56
N MET A 260 -8.90 10.91 0.98
CA MET A 260 -10.04 10.12 0.51
C MET A 260 -11.34 10.56 1.17
N ALA A 261 -12.44 10.49 0.43
CA ALA A 261 -13.78 10.73 0.97
C ALA A 261 -14.25 9.58 1.87
N PHE A 262 -15.10 9.92 2.84
CA PHE A 262 -15.75 8.98 3.74
C PHE A 262 -17.25 8.90 3.45
N THR A 263 -17.88 7.84 3.94
CA THR A 263 -19.35 7.72 3.99
C THR A 263 -19.86 8.28 5.31
N THR A 264 -21.19 8.31 5.47
CA THR A 264 -21.84 8.54 6.76
C THR A 264 -22.06 7.25 7.54
N THR A 265 -21.50 6.13 7.08
CA THR A 265 -21.61 4.83 7.75
C THR A 265 -20.48 4.65 8.74
N LEU A 266 -20.82 4.29 9.98
CA LEU A 266 -19.86 3.91 11.01
C LEU A 266 -19.11 2.64 10.62
N GLY A 267 -17.87 2.50 11.10
CA GLY A 267 -17.02 1.37 10.79
C GLY A 267 -17.66 0.02 11.12
N LYS A 268 -17.48 -0.95 10.21
CA LYS A 268 -18.03 -2.31 10.36
C LYS A 268 -17.24 -3.16 11.35
N SER A 269 -15.94 -2.91 11.45
CA SER A 269 -15.05 -3.59 12.40
C SER A 269 -15.04 -2.89 13.75
N GLU A 270 -14.92 -1.56 13.73
CA GLU A 270 -14.85 -0.69 14.90
C GLU A 270 -15.67 0.58 14.61
N VAL A 271 -16.56 0.95 15.53
CA VAL A 271 -17.41 2.16 15.41
C VAL A 271 -16.68 3.45 15.80
N ALA A 272 -15.60 3.31 16.58
CA ALA A 272 -14.83 4.42 17.11
C ALA A 272 -13.39 4.01 17.43
N VAL A 273 -12.51 5.01 17.46
CA VAL A 273 -11.14 4.88 17.95
C VAL A 273 -11.17 4.60 19.46
N LYS A 274 -10.43 3.57 19.89
CA LYS A 274 -10.42 3.16 21.31
C LYS A 274 -10.08 4.27 22.28
N LYS A 275 -10.73 4.26 23.45
CA LYS A 275 -10.58 5.24 24.55
C LYS A 275 -11.01 6.68 24.23
N THR A 276 -11.69 6.90 23.10
CA THR A 276 -12.31 8.19 22.78
C THR A 276 -13.74 8.28 23.32
N VAL A 277 -14.29 9.49 23.33
CA VAL A 277 -15.68 9.77 23.68
C VAL A 277 -16.65 9.04 22.76
N ALA A 278 -16.31 8.87 21.48
CA ALA A 278 -17.09 8.05 20.56
C ALA A 278 -17.10 6.57 20.99
N ASP A 279 -15.96 6.00 21.41
CA ASP A 279 -15.88 4.60 21.91
C ASP A 279 -16.61 4.40 23.25
N GLN A 280 -16.75 5.46 24.04
CA GLN A 280 -17.54 5.45 25.29
C GLN A 280 -19.05 5.57 25.03
N THR A 281 -19.45 6.15 23.90
CA THR A 281 -20.86 6.48 23.61
C THR A 281 -21.50 5.48 22.64
N LEU A 282 -20.78 5.09 21.59
CA LEU A 282 -21.23 4.16 20.57
C LEU A 282 -21.12 2.72 21.08
N VAL A 283 -22.06 1.87 20.69
CA VAL A 283 -22.09 0.47 21.10
C VAL A 283 -21.84 -0.47 19.93
N GLU A 284 -21.55 -1.74 20.24
CA GLU A 284 -21.34 -2.79 19.23
C GLU A 284 -22.52 -2.94 18.26
N ALA A 285 -23.75 -2.65 18.70
CA ALA A 285 -24.93 -2.67 17.85
C ALA A 285 -24.94 -1.57 16.76
N ASP A 286 -24.07 -0.57 16.88
CA ASP A 286 -23.95 0.55 15.94
C ASP A 286 -22.96 0.27 14.81
N LYS A 287 -22.31 -0.91 14.79
CA LYS A 287 -21.42 -1.33 13.71
C LYS A 287 -22.13 -1.29 12.37
N GLY A 288 -21.59 -0.51 11.44
CA GLY A 288 -22.20 -0.30 10.12
C GLY A 288 -23.49 0.52 10.14
N ALA A 289 -23.82 1.22 11.23
CA ALA A 289 -24.96 2.13 11.27
C ALA A 289 -24.69 3.38 10.40
N GLU A 290 -25.74 3.90 9.78
CA GLU A 290 -25.69 5.12 8.97
C GLU A 290 -26.07 6.32 9.84
N ILE A 291 -25.26 7.39 9.81
CA ILE A 291 -25.64 8.69 10.35
C ILE A 291 -26.64 9.31 9.36
N VAL A 292 -27.88 9.50 9.81
CA VAL A 292 -29.00 10.00 8.99
C VAL A 292 -29.17 11.51 9.17
N SER A 293 -28.87 12.02 10.35
CA SER A 293 -28.89 13.45 10.65
C SER A 293 -27.94 13.78 11.79
N PHE A 294 -27.49 15.03 11.85
CA PHE A 294 -26.73 15.58 12.96
C PHE A 294 -27.35 16.91 13.41
N ASN A 295 -27.55 17.10 14.71
CA ASN A 295 -28.17 18.31 15.30
C ASN A 295 -29.47 18.74 14.60
N GLY A 296 -30.35 17.78 14.28
CA GLY A 296 -31.59 18.01 13.54
C GLY A 296 -31.43 18.30 12.04
N THR A 297 -30.21 18.40 11.52
CA THR A 297 -29.93 18.58 10.09
C THR A 297 -29.85 17.22 9.40
N ALA A 298 -30.77 16.94 8.48
CA ALA A 298 -30.78 15.72 7.70
C ALA A 298 -29.59 15.67 6.73
N ILE A 299 -28.96 14.51 6.61
CA ILE A 299 -27.90 14.25 5.63
C ILE A 299 -28.54 13.99 4.26
N ASP A 300 -28.09 14.73 3.25
CA ASP A 300 -28.47 14.49 1.87
C ASP A 300 -27.69 13.29 1.31
N THR A 301 -28.34 12.13 1.31
CA THR A 301 -27.78 10.89 0.78
C THR A 301 -27.67 10.86 -0.74
N SER A 302 -28.28 11.83 -1.44
CA SER A 302 -28.17 11.96 -2.91
C SER A 302 -26.93 12.75 -3.35
N ALA A 303 -26.28 13.48 -2.44
CA ALA A 303 -25.05 14.19 -2.71
C ALA A 303 -23.91 13.23 -3.10
N ALA A 304 -22.94 13.72 -3.89
CA ALA A 304 -21.79 12.93 -4.31
C ALA A 304 -20.97 12.40 -3.12
N VAL A 305 -20.82 13.22 -2.07
CA VAL A 305 -20.18 12.84 -0.79
C VAL A 305 -21.04 13.33 0.38
N PRO A 306 -21.99 12.52 0.87
CA PRO A 306 -22.93 12.93 1.91
C PRO A 306 -22.29 13.30 3.25
N SER A 307 -21.06 12.84 3.52
CA SER A 307 -20.39 13.08 4.79
C SER A 307 -19.81 14.48 4.95
N LEU A 308 -19.64 15.25 3.87
CA LEU A 308 -18.90 16.52 3.92
C LEU A 308 -19.51 17.53 4.91
N PRO A 309 -20.83 17.82 4.90
CA PRO A 309 -21.40 18.79 5.85
C PRO A 309 -21.27 18.34 7.31
N PHE A 310 -21.37 17.03 7.55
CA PHE A 310 -21.19 16.48 8.89
C PHE A 310 -19.73 16.62 9.37
N LEU A 311 -18.77 16.26 8.52
CA LEU A 311 -17.34 16.41 8.85
C LEU A 311 -16.97 17.88 9.05
N ASP A 312 -17.45 18.76 8.17
CA ASP A 312 -17.27 20.20 8.28
C ASP A 312 -17.75 20.73 9.63
N TYR A 313 -18.98 20.38 10.04
CA TYR A 313 -19.49 20.72 11.37
C TYR A 313 -18.61 20.16 12.50
N LEU A 314 -18.21 18.89 12.39
CA LEU A 314 -17.40 18.21 13.41
C LEU A 314 -16.08 18.95 13.69
N TYR A 315 -15.39 19.40 12.63
CA TYR A 315 -14.11 20.09 12.74
C TYR A 315 -14.23 21.62 12.93
N SER A 316 -15.34 22.26 12.56
CA SER A 316 -15.56 23.70 12.86
C SER A 316 -16.14 23.94 14.26
N HIS A 317 -16.80 22.94 14.86
CA HIS A 317 -17.43 23.07 16.19
C HIS A 317 -16.85 22.10 17.23
N PRO A 318 -15.52 22.05 17.44
CA PRO A 318 -14.89 21.00 18.26
C PRO A 318 -15.30 21.03 19.74
N THR A 319 -15.76 22.18 20.24
CA THR A 319 -16.16 22.39 21.64
C THR A 319 -17.62 22.06 21.93
N ASP A 320 -18.43 21.81 20.90
CA ASP A 320 -19.87 21.68 21.06
C ASP A 320 -20.29 20.21 20.94
N PRO A 321 -21.18 19.69 21.80
CA PRO A 321 -21.73 18.35 21.61
C PRO A 321 -22.39 18.21 20.23
N VAL A 322 -22.32 17.01 19.66
CA VAL A 322 -23.04 16.69 18.42
C VAL A 322 -24.03 15.57 18.67
N GLU A 323 -25.30 15.83 18.39
CA GLU A 323 -26.37 14.85 18.42
C GLU A 323 -26.44 14.15 17.06
N LEU A 324 -26.40 12.82 17.03
CA LEU A 324 -26.46 12.00 15.83
C LEU A 324 -27.70 11.11 15.89
N VAL A 325 -28.45 11.06 14.79
CA VAL A 325 -29.46 10.02 14.58
C VAL A 325 -28.83 8.91 13.75
N LEU A 326 -28.71 7.73 14.37
CA LEU A 326 -28.10 6.56 13.78
C LEU A 326 -29.16 5.55 13.37
N ARG A 327 -29.11 5.10 12.11
CA ARG A 327 -29.89 3.99 11.59
C ARG A 327 -29.04 2.73 11.53
N ARG A 328 -29.36 1.75 12.37
CA ARG A 328 -28.67 0.46 12.41
C ARG A 328 -28.96 -0.39 11.19
N THR A 329 -28.20 -1.47 11.04
CA THR A 329 -28.33 -2.44 9.95
C THR A 329 -29.71 -3.13 9.91
N ASP A 330 -30.36 -3.27 11.07
CA ASP A 330 -31.73 -3.77 11.24
C ASP A 330 -32.83 -2.72 10.96
N LYS A 331 -32.43 -1.51 10.52
CA LYS A 331 -33.28 -0.35 10.25
C LYS A 331 -33.87 0.34 11.48
N SER A 332 -33.53 -0.09 12.70
CA SER A 332 -33.87 0.68 13.90
C SER A 332 -33.09 2.00 13.92
N GLU A 333 -33.76 3.05 14.36
CA GLU A 333 -33.16 4.37 14.55
C GLU A 333 -33.05 4.71 16.04
N HIS A 334 -31.97 5.36 16.42
CA HIS A 334 -31.80 5.89 17.76
C HIS A 334 -30.86 7.10 17.74
N THR A 335 -30.96 7.92 18.77
CA THR A 335 -30.18 9.14 18.92
C THR A 335 -29.06 8.93 19.92
N VAL A 336 -27.86 9.44 19.60
CA VAL A 336 -26.71 9.49 20.50
C VAL A 336 -26.13 10.89 20.53
N THR A 337 -25.56 11.31 21.66
CA THR A 337 -24.87 12.59 21.78
C THR A 337 -23.39 12.36 22.00
N ILE A 338 -22.56 12.74 21.03
CA ILE A 338 -21.11 12.67 21.12
C ILE A 338 -20.59 13.99 21.70
N ASN A 339 -20.18 13.95 22.97
CA ASN A 339 -19.61 15.10 23.65
C ASN A 339 -18.23 15.49 23.10
N PRO A 340 -17.75 16.72 23.35
CA PRO A 340 -16.37 17.11 23.04
C PRO A 340 -15.35 16.17 23.70
N GLN A 341 -14.31 15.81 22.95
CA GLN A 341 -13.23 14.96 23.45
C GLN A 341 -12.16 15.84 24.08
N LYS A 342 -11.96 15.76 25.41
CA LYS A 342 -10.81 16.43 26.05
C LYS A 342 -9.49 15.84 25.57
N SER A 343 -8.49 16.69 25.37
CA SER A 343 -7.15 16.25 25.05
C SER A 343 -6.42 15.74 26.30
N ARG A 344 -5.39 14.92 26.10
CA ARG A 344 -4.38 14.60 27.09
C ARG A 344 -3.14 15.44 26.84
N TRP A 345 -2.43 15.82 27.90
CA TRP A 345 -1.24 16.67 27.78
C TRP A 345 -0.28 16.43 28.94
N VAL A 346 0.92 16.99 28.80
CA VAL A 346 1.98 16.94 29.82
C VAL A 346 2.27 18.33 30.42
N GLY A 347 1.29 19.23 30.35
CA GLY A 347 1.42 20.62 30.79
C GLY A 347 2.11 21.55 29.79
N ILE A 348 2.56 21.05 28.63
CA ILE A 348 3.29 21.86 27.65
C ILE A 348 2.36 22.36 26.54
N ARG A 349 2.43 23.66 26.25
CA ARG A 349 1.90 24.28 25.03
C ARG A 349 3.04 24.62 24.09
N VAL A 350 2.86 24.35 22.80
CA VAL A 350 3.83 24.70 21.76
C VAL A 350 3.45 25.99 21.03
N ALA A 351 4.46 26.76 20.65
CA ALA A 351 4.30 28.05 19.98
C ALA A 351 3.96 27.89 18.49
N PRO A 352 3.08 28.73 17.93
CA PRO A 352 2.93 28.87 16.49
C PRO A 352 4.16 29.57 15.90
N GLY A 353 4.59 29.12 14.72
CA GLY A 353 5.67 29.71 13.95
C GLY A 353 5.17 30.63 12.84
N ALA A 354 6.04 30.87 11.86
CA ALA A 354 5.70 31.69 10.71
C ALA A 354 4.64 31.03 9.81
N VAL A 355 3.89 31.85 9.08
CA VAL A 355 3.05 31.41 7.96
C VAL A 355 3.94 30.74 6.91
N LYS A 356 3.61 29.51 6.52
CA LYS A 356 4.38 28.72 5.55
C LYS A 356 3.67 28.58 4.20
N ALA A 357 2.34 28.66 4.19
CA ALA A 357 1.56 28.52 2.98
C ALA A 357 0.28 29.36 3.04
N LEU A 358 -0.20 29.75 1.87
CA LEU A 358 -1.47 30.45 1.65
C LEU A 358 -2.26 29.70 0.59
N VAL A 359 -3.58 29.74 0.70
CA VAL A 359 -4.47 29.33 -0.39
C VAL A 359 -4.48 30.44 -1.44
N ALA A 360 -4.24 30.08 -2.70
CA ALA A 360 -4.30 31.00 -3.83
C ALA A 360 -5.69 31.65 -3.93
N ASP A 361 -5.72 32.97 -4.02
CA ASP A 361 -6.93 33.80 -3.99
C ASP A 361 -7.80 33.59 -2.72
N GLY A 362 -7.20 33.06 -1.64
CA GLY A 362 -7.84 32.80 -0.36
C GLY A 362 -8.05 34.05 0.51
N ALA A 363 -8.77 33.90 1.62
CA ALA A 363 -9.09 34.99 2.54
C ALA A 363 -7.84 35.71 3.08
N ALA A 364 -6.87 34.96 3.59
CA ALA A 364 -5.64 35.52 4.14
C ALA A 364 -4.79 36.26 3.09
N GLU A 365 -4.66 35.70 1.88
CA GLU A 365 -3.92 36.35 0.81
C GLU A 365 -4.59 37.67 0.40
N LYS A 366 -5.92 37.68 0.25
CA LYS A 366 -6.71 38.89 -0.02
C LYS A 366 -6.61 39.94 1.09
N ALA A 367 -6.51 39.50 2.34
CA ALA A 367 -6.27 40.36 3.50
C ALA A 367 -4.83 40.90 3.58
N GLY A 368 -3.92 40.44 2.72
CA GLY A 368 -2.54 40.90 2.62
C GLY A 368 -1.54 40.17 3.51
N LEU A 369 -1.91 39.01 4.07
CA LEU A 369 -0.99 38.11 4.77
C LEU A 369 0.03 37.53 3.77
N LYS A 370 1.26 37.30 4.21
CA LYS A 370 2.34 36.76 3.37
C LYS A 370 3.02 35.58 4.05
N VAL A 371 3.55 34.66 3.24
CA VAL A 371 4.47 33.63 3.71
C VAL A 371 5.67 34.29 4.38
N GLY A 372 6.02 33.79 5.57
CA GLY A 372 7.07 34.35 6.44
C GLY A 372 6.55 35.30 7.53
N ASP A 373 5.29 35.76 7.48
CA ASP A 373 4.71 36.55 8.56
C ASP A 373 4.61 35.71 9.85
N VAL A 374 5.00 36.29 10.98
CA VAL A 374 4.89 35.65 12.30
C VAL A 374 3.71 36.25 13.04
N ILE A 375 2.73 35.42 13.41
CA ILE A 375 1.53 35.86 14.12
C ILE A 375 1.93 36.21 15.56
N GLN A 376 1.78 37.49 15.93
CA GLN A 376 2.05 37.98 17.28
C GLN A 376 0.79 38.00 18.14
N SER A 377 -0.36 38.34 17.55
CA SER A 377 -1.63 38.29 18.26
C SER A 377 -2.82 38.03 17.34
N ILE A 378 -3.91 37.53 17.94
CA ILE A 378 -5.23 37.39 17.31
C ILE A 378 -6.26 38.04 18.22
N ASP A 379 -7.05 38.99 17.70
CA ASP A 379 -8.05 39.74 18.44
C ASP A 379 -7.50 40.35 19.75
N GLY A 380 -6.24 40.81 19.71
CA GLY A 380 -5.52 41.38 20.85
C GLY A 380 -4.88 40.38 21.83
N VAL A 381 -4.98 39.07 21.59
CA VAL A 381 -4.36 38.02 22.43
C VAL A 381 -2.94 37.73 21.95
N GLU A 382 -1.90 38.06 22.74
CA GLU A 382 -0.48 37.97 22.33
C GLU A 382 0.22 36.64 22.68
N GLN A 383 -0.14 35.98 23.78
CA GLN A 383 0.50 34.73 24.21
C GLN A 383 -0.15 33.52 23.52
N LEU A 384 0.16 33.36 22.24
CA LEU A 384 -0.43 32.34 21.40
C LEU A 384 0.20 30.96 21.63
N ASN A 385 -0.64 29.93 21.58
CA ASN A 385 -0.21 28.54 21.39
C ASN A 385 -1.02 27.92 20.26
N VAL A 386 -0.49 26.85 19.65
CA VAL A 386 -1.10 26.21 18.47
C VAL A 386 -2.56 25.83 18.71
N GLY A 387 -2.86 25.14 19.82
CA GLY A 387 -4.22 24.66 20.07
C GLY A 387 -5.22 25.78 20.39
N SER A 388 -4.85 26.79 21.19
CA SER A 388 -5.76 27.92 21.44
C SER A 388 -6.01 28.76 20.19
N LEU A 389 -4.99 28.92 19.33
CA LEU A 389 -5.13 29.59 18.05
C LEU A 389 -6.09 28.83 17.13
N LEU A 390 -5.95 27.51 17.02
CA LEU A 390 -6.85 26.67 16.23
C LEU A 390 -8.29 26.70 16.74
N LEU A 391 -8.51 26.58 18.06
CA LEU A 391 -9.85 26.67 18.65
C LEU A 391 -10.49 28.06 18.47
N ARG A 392 -9.68 29.13 18.43
CA ARG A 392 -10.17 30.48 18.12
C ARG A 392 -10.61 30.58 16.66
N LEU A 393 -9.78 30.09 15.74
CA LEU A 393 -10.04 30.13 14.31
C LEU A 393 -11.25 29.25 13.94
N ALA A 394 -11.42 28.08 14.55
CA ALA A 394 -12.53 27.16 14.30
C ALA A 394 -13.93 27.81 14.42
N LYS A 395 -14.05 28.91 15.18
CA LYS A 395 -15.30 29.68 15.28
C LYS A 395 -15.74 30.36 13.98
N GLU A 396 -14.85 30.44 12.99
CA GLU A 396 -15.13 30.98 11.64
C GLU A 396 -15.77 32.37 11.66
N THR A 397 -15.30 33.22 12.57
CA THR A 397 -15.64 34.65 12.62
C THR A 397 -14.51 35.49 12.03
N PRO A 398 -14.75 36.72 11.55
CA PRO A 398 -13.68 37.65 11.23
C PRO A 398 -12.69 37.80 12.39
N VAL A 399 -11.39 37.80 12.09
CA VAL A 399 -10.31 37.92 13.08
C VAL A 399 -9.33 39.01 12.69
N ASP A 400 -8.81 39.72 13.70
CA ASP A 400 -7.75 40.71 13.53
C ASP A 400 -6.41 40.12 13.96
N LEU A 401 -5.52 39.89 13.00
CA LEU A 401 -4.16 39.41 13.24
C LEU A 401 -3.20 40.57 13.34
N THR A 402 -2.37 40.57 14.39
CA THR A 402 -1.14 41.36 14.40
C THR A 402 0.01 40.46 14.03
N VAL A 403 0.71 40.80 12.95
CA VAL A 403 1.82 40.00 12.41
C VAL A 403 3.12 40.80 12.37
N LYS A 404 4.23 40.11 12.61
CA LYS A 404 5.58 40.62 12.39
C LYS A 404 6.05 40.19 11.00
N ARG A 405 6.36 41.17 10.15
CA ARG A 405 6.92 41.01 8.81
C ARG A 405 8.29 41.70 8.75
N GLY A 406 9.36 40.92 8.88
CA GLY A 406 10.70 41.51 9.11
C GLY A 406 10.69 42.31 10.41
N GLU A 407 11.01 43.60 10.34
CA GLU A 407 10.97 44.52 11.50
C GLU A 407 9.63 45.26 11.65
N GLN A 408 8.69 45.08 10.71
CA GLN A 408 7.40 45.78 10.74
C GLN A 408 6.34 44.96 11.48
N THR A 409 5.52 45.65 12.27
CA THR A 409 4.29 45.10 12.83
C THR A 409 3.11 45.60 12.01
N LEU A 410 2.27 44.68 11.53
CA LEU A 410 1.12 44.95 10.68
C LEU A 410 -0.14 44.38 11.34
N SER A 411 -1.26 45.08 11.22
CA SER A 411 -2.57 44.58 11.61
C SER A 411 -3.37 44.25 10.35
N LEU A 412 -3.86 43.01 10.26
CA LEU A 412 -4.57 42.46 9.10
C LEU A 412 -5.90 41.90 9.59
N SER A 413 -7.01 42.31 8.98
CA SER A 413 -8.33 41.76 9.27
C SER A 413 -8.67 40.70 8.24
N ILE A 414 -8.89 39.46 8.68
CA ILE A 414 -9.20 38.32 7.81
C ILE A 414 -10.66 37.93 8.02
N THR A 415 -11.43 37.96 6.94
CA THR A 415 -12.81 37.43 6.93
C THR A 415 -12.77 35.99 6.39
N PRO A 416 -13.26 35.00 7.15
CA PRO A 416 -13.28 33.61 6.69
C PRO A 416 -14.21 33.41 5.48
N THR A 417 -13.93 32.36 4.72
CA THR A 417 -14.75 31.87 3.59
C THR A 417 -15.56 30.64 3.98
N ASP A 418 -16.49 30.23 3.13
CA ASP A 418 -17.28 28.99 3.30
C ASP A 418 -16.49 27.71 2.92
N ALA A 419 -15.16 27.73 3.05
CA ALA A 419 -14.30 26.61 2.67
C ALA A 419 -14.37 25.49 3.72
N LEU A 420 -14.85 24.32 3.29
CA LEU A 420 -15.10 23.17 4.17
C LEU A 420 -13.85 22.67 4.90
N GLN A 421 -13.95 22.40 6.20
CA GLN A 421 -12.95 21.76 7.04
C GLN A 421 -13.30 20.28 7.28
N THR A 422 -12.80 19.38 6.44
CA THR A 422 -13.23 17.96 6.46
C THR A 422 -12.18 16.99 7.03
N SER A 423 -11.13 17.53 7.64
CA SER A 423 -10.07 16.78 8.31
C SER A 423 -9.50 17.55 9.49
N GLU A 424 -8.66 16.90 10.30
CA GLU A 424 -7.90 17.54 11.36
C GLU A 424 -7.16 18.80 10.84
N PRO A 425 -7.13 19.90 11.63
CA PRO A 425 -6.49 21.14 11.23
C PRO A 425 -4.96 21.10 11.33
N THR A 426 -4.38 19.96 11.69
CA THR A 426 -2.93 19.78 11.85
C THR A 426 -2.40 18.68 10.95
N ASP A 427 -1.26 18.95 10.31
CA ASP A 427 -0.40 17.97 9.69
C ASP A 427 0.83 17.75 10.58
N THR A 428 0.86 16.59 11.26
CA THR A 428 1.94 16.20 12.17
C THR A 428 3.31 16.09 11.50
N VAL A 429 3.34 15.93 10.19
CA VAL A 429 4.53 15.57 9.42
C VAL A 429 5.14 16.81 8.82
N GLN A 430 4.31 17.62 8.16
CA GLN A 430 4.77 18.91 7.65
C GLN A 430 4.95 19.94 8.76
N ARG A 431 4.52 19.62 9.98
CA ARG A 431 4.52 20.52 11.14
C ARG A 431 3.72 21.78 10.81
N LEU A 432 2.59 21.61 10.14
CA LEU A 432 1.72 22.71 9.72
C LEU A 432 0.36 22.58 10.39
N ALA A 433 -0.26 23.73 10.62
CA ALA A 433 -1.63 23.82 11.08
C ALA A 433 -2.39 24.86 10.25
N ALA A 434 -3.65 24.60 9.93
CA ALA A 434 -4.52 25.50 9.19
C ALA A 434 -5.99 25.25 9.50
N ILE A 435 -6.79 26.31 9.41
CA ILE A 435 -8.25 26.24 9.26
C ILE A 435 -8.57 26.73 7.85
N ASN A 436 -9.24 25.88 7.07
CA ASN A 436 -9.46 26.08 5.63
C ASN A 436 -10.14 27.42 5.32
N ALA A 437 -11.14 27.81 6.13
CA ALA A 437 -11.90 29.04 5.98
C ALA A 437 -11.02 30.31 5.88
N TYR A 438 -9.88 30.37 6.59
CA TYR A 438 -8.98 31.54 6.57
C TYR A 438 -7.91 31.47 5.48
N GLY A 439 -7.60 30.27 4.97
CA GLY A 439 -6.68 30.10 3.85
C GLY A 439 -5.21 30.43 4.15
N PHE A 440 -4.74 30.26 5.39
CA PHE A 440 -3.31 30.29 5.73
C PHE A 440 -2.91 29.09 6.60
N ALA A 441 -1.69 28.59 6.39
CA ALA A 441 -1.09 27.54 7.21
C ALA A 441 0.17 28.07 7.90
N PHE A 442 0.33 27.76 9.19
CA PHE A 442 1.46 28.20 10.02
C PHE A 442 2.22 27.01 10.59
N GLU A 443 3.51 27.22 10.86
CA GLU A 443 4.39 26.18 11.41
C GLU A 443 4.05 25.86 12.88
N ILE A 444 4.18 24.59 13.27
CA ILE A 444 4.13 24.11 14.65
C ILE A 444 5.57 23.97 15.13
N LEU A 445 5.99 24.85 16.05
CA LEU A 445 7.36 24.83 16.56
C LEU A 445 7.52 23.83 17.71
N PRO A 446 8.73 23.29 17.94
CA PRO A 446 9.05 22.57 19.18
C PRO A 446 9.32 23.52 20.36
N THR A 447 9.16 24.83 20.16
CA THR A 447 9.33 25.86 21.18
C THR A 447 8.13 25.90 22.12
N VAL A 448 8.39 25.98 23.41
CA VAL A 448 7.39 26.04 24.47
C VAL A 448 6.78 27.45 24.50
N ALA A 449 5.46 27.52 24.32
CA ALA A 449 4.69 28.75 24.52
C ALA A 449 4.39 28.97 26.00
N SER A 450 3.99 27.90 26.70
CA SER A 450 3.74 27.92 28.14
C SER A 450 3.87 26.52 28.74
N PHE A 451 4.09 26.47 30.05
CA PHE A 451 4.19 25.24 30.82
C PHE A 451 3.35 25.32 32.10
N ASP A 452 2.52 24.32 32.35
CA ASP A 452 1.79 24.13 33.59
C ASP A 452 2.62 23.28 34.56
N SER A 453 3.11 23.92 35.62
CA SER A 453 3.95 23.26 36.64
C SER A 453 3.22 22.18 37.44
N SER A 454 1.90 22.10 37.39
CA SER A 454 1.14 21.02 38.07
C SER A 454 1.38 19.64 37.44
N ASN A 455 1.86 19.60 36.20
CA ASN A 455 2.29 18.39 35.51
C ASN A 455 3.73 17.98 35.86
N LEU A 456 4.53 18.86 36.49
CA LEU A 456 5.89 18.56 36.89
C LEU A 456 5.89 17.57 38.07
N VAL A 457 6.74 16.55 37.97
CA VAL A 457 6.95 15.52 39.00
C VAL A 457 8.31 15.71 39.66
N GLU A 458 9.35 15.92 38.86
CA GLU A 458 10.74 16.07 39.32
C GLU A 458 11.54 16.92 38.31
N GLY A 459 12.64 17.51 38.76
CA GLY A 459 13.55 18.26 37.91
C GLY A 459 13.26 19.76 37.88
N GLU A 460 13.90 20.44 36.94
CA GLU A 460 13.77 21.89 36.76
C GLU A 460 12.54 22.20 35.88
N PRO A 461 11.72 23.20 36.18
CA PRO A 461 10.57 23.53 35.35
C PRO A 461 10.99 24.02 33.96
N ILE A 462 10.21 23.61 32.97
CA ILE A 462 10.30 24.12 31.60
C ILE A 462 9.76 25.55 31.58
N GLU A 463 10.42 26.45 30.86
CA GLU A 463 10.04 27.85 30.74
C GLU A 463 9.52 28.16 29.33
N PRO A 464 8.67 29.19 29.17
CA PRO A 464 8.37 29.73 27.85
C PRO A 464 9.66 30.04 27.09
N THR A 465 9.66 29.80 25.78
CA THR A 465 10.79 29.89 24.83
C THR A 465 11.80 28.74 24.84
N ASP A 466 11.73 27.81 25.80
CA ASP A 466 12.54 26.59 25.72
C ASP A 466 12.26 25.80 24.46
N VAL A 467 13.28 25.13 23.92
CA VAL A 467 13.13 24.27 22.75
C VAL A 467 13.18 22.81 23.18
N ILE A 468 12.11 22.06 22.92
CA ILE A 468 12.06 20.63 23.24
C ILE A 468 13.04 19.89 22.32
N GLN A 469 13.95 19.11 22.90
CA GLN A 469 14.98 18.35 22.16
C GLN A 469 14.65 16.87 22.12
N THR A 470 14.30 16.28 23.26
CA THR A 470 14.05 14.84 23.37
C THR A 470 13.00 14.54 24.43
N ILE A 471 12.12 13.59 24.15
CA ILE A 471 11.10 13.11 25.08
C ILE A 471 11.28 11.59 25.21
N THR A 472 11.27 11.07 26.43
CA THR A 472 11.43 9.64 26.67
C THR A 472 10.44 9.18 27.73
N MET A 473 9.63 8.17 27.42
CA MET A 473 8.76 7.56 28.43
C MET A 473 9.60 6.85 29.47
N LEU A 474 9.31 7.07 30.75
CA LEU A 474 10.05 6.39 31.81
C LEU A 474 9.69 4.89 31.86
N PRO A 475 10.66 4.00 32.13
CA PRO A 475 10.45 2.55 32.13
C PRO A 475 9.65 2.04 33.32
N ASP A 476 9.47 2.85 34.36
CA ASP A 476 8.75 2.52 35.59
C ASP A 476 7.24 2.85 35.52
N ASN A 477 6.75 3.21 34.32
CA ASN A 477 5.32 3.29 34.05
C ASN A 477 4.70 1.88 34.06
N GLN A 478 3.60 1.71 34.79
CA GLN A 478 2.83 0.47 34.82
C GLN A 478 1.62 0.59 33.89
N PHE A 479 1.54 -0.30 32.91
CA PHE A 479 0.41 -0.41 32.00
C PHE A 479 -0.37 -1.70 32.29
N SER A 480 -1.65 -1.72 31.96
CA SER A 480 -2.43 -2.97 31.93
C SER A 480 -2.04 -3.82 30.73
N ASP A 481 -2.33 -5.12 30.78
CA ASP A 481 -2.10 -6.11 29.70
C ASP A 481 -2.73 -5.72 28.34
N GLU A 482 -3.63 -4.73 28.32
CA GLU A 482 -4.20 -4.16 27.09
C GLU A 482 -3.13 -3.46 26.24
N TYR A 483 -2.14 -2.83 26.89
CA TYR A 483 -1.06 -2.10 26.21
C TYR A 483 0.04 -3.01 25.66
N ASP A 484 0.00 -4.31 25.97
CA ASP A 484 0.89 -5.32 25.36
C ASP A 484 0.37 -5.82 24.01
N LYS A 485 -0.82 -5.36 23.59
CA LYS A 485 -1.49 -5.78 22.35
C LYS A 485 -1.55 -4.66 21.33
N GLU A 486 -1.52 -5.04 20.06
CA GLU A 486 -1.74 -4.12 18.95
C GLU A 486 -3.15 -3.51 19.01
N PRO A 487 -3.31 -2.21 18.70
CA PRO A 487 -2.27 -1.26 18.25
C PRO A 487 -1.54 -0.50 19.37
N LEU A 488 -1.87 -0.72 20.65
CA LEU A 488 -1.32 0.06 21.76
C LEU A 488 0.14 -0.29 22.07
N SER A 489 0.55 -1.54 21.85
CA SER A 489 1.93 -2.01 21.99
C SER A 489 2.93 -1.20 21.15
N GLN A 490 2.54 -0.79 19.95
CA GLN A 490 3.38 0.07 19.08
C GLN A 490 3.62 1.44 19.70
N VAL A 491 2.61 2.03 20.32
CA VAL A 491 2.72 3.35 20.96
C VAL A 491 3.67 3.28 22.14
N VAL A 492 3.51 2.27 23.00
CA VAL A 492 4.38 2.04 24.17
C VAL A 492 5.81 1.77 23.73
N THR A 493 6.00 0.87 22.75
CA THR A 493 7.33 0.52 22.23
C THR A 493 8.00 1.73 21.58
N GLY A 494 7.27 2.52 20.79
CA GLY A 494 7.78 3.72 20.14
C GLY A 494 8.24 4.78 21.15
N LEU A 495 7.43 5.07 22.16
CA LEU A 495 7.71 6.11 23.16
C LEU A 495 8.70 5.68 24.26
N SER A 496 8.95 4.38 24.42
CA SER A 496 10.02 3.88 25.32
C SER A 496 11.41 4.18 24.77
N LYS A 497 11.54 4.37 23.44
CA LYS A 497 12.76 4.87 22.81
C LYS A 497 12.80 6.41 22.90
N PRO A 498 13.99 7.04 22.95
CA PRO A 498 14.08 8.49 22.93
C PRO A 498 13.45 9.10 21.67
N TRP A 499 12.36 9.84 21.86
CA TRP A 499 11.68 10.65 20.84
C TRP A 499 12.48 11.94 20.64
N LYS A 500 13.46 11.89 19.74
CA LYS A 500 14.25 13.07 19.37
C LYS A 500 13.46 13.92 18.38
N ILE A 501 13.30 15.20 18.68
CA ILE A 501 12.56 16.10 17.79
C ILE A 501 13.25 16.18 16.42
N SER A 502 12.51 15.83 15.37
CA SER A 502 12.98 15.82 13.97
C SER A 502 11.79 16.01 13.01
N ASP A 503 12.04 15.92 11.71
CA ASP A 503 10.97 15.90 10.69
C ASP A 503 10.09 14.64 10.76
N GLU A 504 10.60 13.54 11.33
CA GLU A 504 9.85 12.30 11.52
C GLU A 504 9.14 12.26 12.88
N ASN A 505 9.81 12.75 13.92
CA ASN A 505 9.36 12.71 15.30
C ASN A 505 9.06 14.13 15.78
N THR A 506 7.87 14.64 15.47
CA THR A 506 7.52 16.04 15.74
C THR A 506 6.96 16.24 17.15
N SER A 507 6.92 17.49 17.63
CA SER A 507 6.30 17.83 18.92
C SER A 507 4.80 17.52 18.93
N TRP A 508 4.11 17.80 17.82
CA TRP A 508 2.68 17.45 17.67
C TRP A 508 2.47 15.94 17.51
N GLY A 509 3.37 15.23 16.83
CA GLY A 509 3.33 13.76 16.77
C GLY A 509 3.42 13.11 18.16
N PHE A 510 4.20 13.69 19.06
CA PHE A 510 4.21 13.28 20.47
C PHE A 510 2.86 13.57 21.15
N VAL A 511 2.31 14.78 20.97
CA VAL A 511 0.97 15.15 21.51
C VAL A 511 -0.09 14.17 21.05
N GLU A 512 -0.13 13.79 19.77
CA GLU A 512 -1.06 12.79 19.24
C GLU A 512 -0.84 11.39 19.85
N SER A 513 0.42 11.00 20.05
CA SER A 513 0.76 9.68 20.58
C SER A 513 0.29 9.50 22.03
N ILE A 514 0.41 10.53 22.87
CA ILE A 514 0.01 10.45 24.29
C ILE A 514 -1.50 10.39 24.49
N GLN A 515 -2.31 10.71 23.48
CA GLN A 515 -3.77 10.63 23.56
C GLN A 515 -4.26 9.20 23.83
N LYS A 516 -3.45 8.20 23.45
CA LYS A 516 -3.74 6.77 23.66
C LYS A 516 -3.25 6.25 25.01
N LEU A 517 -2.44 7.02 25.76
CA LEU A 517 -1.79 6.60 27.00
C LEU A 517 -2.56 7.05 28.24
N PRO A 518 -2.56 6.27 29.33
CA PRO A 518 -3.35 6.58 30.51
C PRO A 518 -2.85 7.83 31.24
N VAL A 519 -3.76 8.52 31.93
CA VAL A 519 -3.41 9.60 32.85
C VAL A 519 -2.41 9.08 33.90
N GLY A 520 -1.40 9.88 34.21
CA GLY A 520 -0.33 9.54 35.13
C GLY A 520 0.92 8.94 34.49
N THR A 521 0.89 8.56 33.20
CA THR A 521 2.12 8.13 32.51
C THR A 521 3.18 9.23 32.55
N ARG A 522 4.39 8.87 32.94
CA ARG A 522 5.52 9.79 33.15
C ARG A 522 6.51 9.80 31.98
N PHE A 523 6.99 10.98 31.68
CA PHE A 523 7.98 11.25 30.64
C PHE A 523 9.12 12.09 31.20
N LYS A 524 10.33 11.77 30.77
CA LYS A 524 11.48 12.66 30.88
C LYS A 524 11.55 13.53 29.63
N ILE A 525 11.64 14.83 29.82
CA ILE A 525 11.78 15.81 28.74
C ILE A 525 13.12 16.52 28.92
N LEU A 526 13.89 16.53 27.84
CA LEU A 526 15.09 17.35 27.70
C LEU A 526 14.72 18.53 26.80
N SER A 527 14.89 19.74 27.34
CA SER A 527 14.69 20.98 26.62
C SER A 527 15.94 21.85 26.70
N GLU A 528 16.13 22.74 25.74
CA GLU A 528 17.24 23.69 25.71
C GLU A 528 16.71 25.09 26.05
N ARG A 529 17.30 25.71 27.08
CA ARG A 529 16.91 27.05 27.51
C ARG A 529 17.38 28.11 26.52
N ALA A 530 16.43 28.86 25.98
CA ALA A 530 16.70 29.96 25.07
C ALA A 530 17.74 30.94 25.64
N GLY A 531 18.69 31.35 24.80
CA GLY A 531 19.75 32.31 25.13
C GLY A 531 20.95 31.72 25.90
N SER A 532 20.75 30.73 26.77
CA SER A 532 21.85 30.11 27.54
C SER A 532 22.38 28.80 26.95
N GLY A 533 21.56 28.09 26.18
CA GLY A 533 21.88 26.74 25.66
C GLY A 533 21.93 25.67 26.75
N LYS A 534 21.53 25.99 27.99
CA LYS A 534 21.49 25.03 29.11
C LYS A 534 20.44 23.96 28.81
N ILE A 535 20.82 22.70 28.95
CA ILE A 535 19.87 21.59 28.90
C ILE A 535 19.13 21.50 30.24
N VAL A 536 17.81 21.59 30.16
CA VAL A 536 16.85 21.49 31.26
C VAL A 536 16.24 20.09 31.20
N GLU A 537 16.29 19.40 32.34
CA GLU A 537 15.71 18.07 32.50
C GLU A 537 14.50 18.16 33.44
N SER A 538 13.35 17.70 32.92
CA SER A 538 12.08 17.73 33.63
C SER A 538 11.38 16.38 33.50
N VAL A 539 10.87 15.85 34.60
CA VAL A 539 9.97 14.69 34.61
C VAL A 539 8.55 15.20 34.75
N VAL A 540 7.70 14.87 33.79
CA VAL A 540 6.30 15.30 33.73
C VAL A 540 5.36 14.10 33.68
N LYS A 541 4.10 14.30 34.01
CA LYS A 541 3.04 13.28 33.90
C LYS A 541 1.91 13.72 32.98
N ILE A 542 1.27 12.75 32.33
CA ILE A 542 0.03 12.98 31.58
C ILE A 542 -1.10 13.36 32.55
N THR A 543 -1.85 14.39 32.20
CA THR A 543 -3.16 14.71 32.79
C THR A 543 -4.18 14.96 31.68
N ASP A 544 -5.45 15.11 32.05
CA ASP A 544 -6.44 15.66 31.13
C ASP A 544 -6.19 17.16 30.94
N ASP A 545 -6.45 17.62 29.73
CA ASP A 545 -6.34 19.00 29.32
C ASP A 545 -7.59 19.78 29.76
N PRO A 546 -7.45 20.88 30.52
CA PRO A 546 -8.59 21.68 30.94
C PRO A 546 -9.18 22.51 29.79
N ASP A 547 -8.37 22.88 28.79
CA ASP A 547 -8.70 23.92 27.82
C ASP A 547 -8.79 23.41 26.38
N GLN A 548 -8.07 22.34 26.03
CA GLN A 548 -8.04 21.80 24.67
C GLN A 548 -8.92 20.56 24.49
N VAL A 549 -9.54 20.52 23.32
CA VAL A 549 -10.34 19.41 22.83
C VAL A 549 -9.77 18.90 21.51
N ARG A 550 -10.01 17.62 21.21
CA ARG A 550 -9.77 17.02 19.90
C ARG A 550 -10.92 17.33 18.95
N PHE A 551 -10.61 17.40 17.65
CA PHE A 551 -11.60 17.71 16.63
C PHE A 551 -12.33 16.44 16.14
N ASP A 552 -11.64 15.34 15.86
CA ASP A 552 -12.22 14.09 15.32
C ASP A 552 -13.20 13.34 16.24
N ARG A 553 -13.11 13.55 17.56
CA ARG A 553 -13.88 12.86 18.62
C ARG A 553 -13.80 11.31 18.58
N GLY A 554 -12.93 10.77 17.75
CA GLY A 554 -12.75 9.33 17.55
C GLY A 554 -13.84 8.62 16.75
N ILE A 555 -14.70 9.31 16.01
CA ILE A 555 -15.73 8.66 15.18
C ILE A 555 -15.05 7.94 14.01
N ALA A 556 -15.28 6.63 13.86
CA ALA A 556 -14.71 5.85 12.76
C ALA A 556 -15.73 5.70 11.62
N LEU A 557 -15.49 6.38 10.50
CA LEU A 557 -16.33 6.28 9.30
C LEU A 557 -15.73 5.33 8.26
N GLU A 558 -16.60 4.63 7.53
CA GLU A 558 -16.18 3.81 6.40
C GLU A 558 -15.71 4.69 5.23
N PRO A 559 -14.57 4.36 4.60
CA PRO A 559 -14.16 4.92 3.33
C PRO A 559 -15.29 4.89 2.29
N TYR A 560 -15.39 5.95 1.49
CA TYR A 560 -16.32 5.94 0.37
C TYR A 560 -15.95 4.83 -0.61
N SER A 561 -16.80 3.81 -0.71
CA SER A 561 -16.61 2.70 -1.63
C SER A 561 -17.95 2.16 -2.10
N TYR A 562 -17.99 1.68 -3.34
CA TYR A 562 -19.15 1.00 -3.90
C TYR A 562 -18.73 -0.33 -4.52
N THR A 563 -19.64 -1.29 -4.59
CA THR A 563 -19.37 -2.56 -5.27
C THR A 563 -19.61 -2.38 -6.77
N ARG A 564 -18.54 -2.50 -7.57
CA ARG A 564 -18.65 -2.52 -9.03
C ARG A 564 -18.97 -3.93 -9.50
N VAL A 565 -20.19 -4.14 -9.97
CA VAL A 565 -20.66 -5.38 -10.59
C VAL A 565 -20.81 -5.15 -12.09
N ALA A 566 -20.28 -6.07 -12.90
CA ALA A 566 -20.49 -6.04 -14.35
C ALA A 566 -21.95 -6.38 -14.68
N THR A 567 -22.55 -5.64 -15.60
CA THR A 567 -23.94 -5.85 -16.04
C THR A 567 -24.08 -7.03 -17.01
N SER A 568 -22.97 -7.47 -17.63
CA SER A 568 -22.94 -8.58 -18.58
C SER A 568 -21.59 -9.30 -18.58
N ALA A 569 -21.56 -10.52 -19.14
CA ALA A 569 -20.31 -11.27 -19.32
C ALA A 569 -19.30 -10.54 -20.23
N GLY A 570 -19.78 -9.83 -21.25
CA GLY A 570 -18.94 -9.03 -22.14
C GLY A 570 -18.32 -7.82 -21.43
N GLU A 571 -19.09 -7.13 -20.58
CA GLU A 571 -18.57 -6.07 -19.73
C GLU A 571 -17.55 -6.64 -18.73
N ALA A 572 -17.86 -7.76 -18.07
CA ALA A 572 -16.96 -8.42 -17.14
C ALA A 572 -15.60 -8.75 -17.79
N MET A 573 -15.61 -9.32 -18.99
CA MET A 573 -14.40 -9.60 -19.75
C MET A 573 -13.64 -8.32 -20.12
N THR A 574 -14.35 -7.26 -20.53
CA THR A 574 -13.73 -5.96 -20.85
C THR A 574 -13.03 -5.36 -19.63
N LEU A 575 -13.66 -5.44 -18.46
CA LEU A 575 -13.07 -5.01 -17.19
C LEU A 575 -11.90 -5.90 -16.77
N GLY A 576 -12.01 -7.21 -16.99
CA GLY A 576 -10.93 -8.16 -16.73
C GLY A 576 -9.69 -7.90 -17.57
N ILE A 577 -9.86 -7.63 -18.87
CA ILE A 577 -8.78 -7.25 -19.79
C ILE A 577 -8.17 -5.91 -19.37
N ARG A 578 -9.00 -4.92 -19.03
CA ARG A 578 -8.51 -3.61 -18.57
C ARG A 578 -7.66 -3.74 -17.32
N GLU A 579 -8.17 -4.45 -16.31
CA GLU A 579 -7.44 -4.70 -15.06
C GLU A 579 -6.13 -5.45 -15.34
N SER A 580 -6.15 -6.46 -16.20
CA SER A 580 -4.96 -7.20 -16.61
C SER A 580 -3.91 -6.31 -17.28
N LYS A 581 -4.34 -5.43 -18.19
CA LYS A 581 -3.46 -4.45 -18.83
C LYS A 581 -2.83 -3.51 -17.80
N THR A 582 -3.61 -3.02 -16.84
CA THR A 582 -3.10 -2.20 -15.73
C THR A 582 -2.05 -2.97 -14.93
N ARG A 583 -2.33 -4.23 -14.55
CA ARG A 583 -1.37 -5.06 -13.79
C ARG A 583 -0.09 -5.34 -14.55
N LEU A 584 -0.17 -5.68 -15.85
CA LEU A 584 1.03 -5.82 -16.69
C LEU A 584 1.83 -4.50 -16.72
N GLY A 585 1.14 -3.38 -16.91
CA GLY A 585 1.74 -2.05 -16.89
C GLY A 585 2.48 -1.76 -15.57
N ASP A 586 1.87 -2.08 -14.42
CA ASP A 586 2.48 -1.91 -13.10
C ASP A 586 3.81 -2.67 -12.98
N VAL A 587 3.86 -3.93 -13.43
CA VAL A 587 5.07 -4.76 -13.39
C VAL A 587 6.16 -4.22 -14.31
N PHE A 588 5.81 -3.88 -15.57
CA PHE A 588 6.79 -3.29 -16.49
C PHE A 588 7.36 -1.98 -15.95
N ARG A 589 6.52 -1.13 -15.35
CA ARG A 589 6.93 0.12 -14.70
C ARG A 589 7.87 -0.15 -13.54
N PHE A 590 7.53 -1.09 -12.65
CA PHE A 590 8.38 -1.52 -11.55
C PHE A 590 9.74 -2.02 -12.03
N LEU A 591 9.79 -2.90 -13.03
CA LEU A 591 11.04 -3.42 -13.60
C LEU A 591 11.91 -2.31 -14.20
N LYS A 592 11.30 -1.38 -14.96
CA LYS A 592 12.00 -0.22 -15.55
C LYS A 592 12.62 0.66 -14.47
N MET A 593 11.92 0.89 -13.36
CA MET A 593 12.42 1.68 -12.23
C MET A 593 13.51 0.94 -11.43
N ALA A 594 13.37 -0.37 -11.24
CA ALA A 594 14.37 -1.21 -10.57
C ALA A 594 15.72 -1.15 -11.29
N VAL A 595 15.71 -1.30 -12.62
CA VAL A 595 16.93 -1.22 -13.45
C VAL A 595 17.58 0.17 -13.40
N ARG A 596 16.80 1.23 -13.20
CA ARG A 596 17.30 2.61 -13.04
C ARG A 596 17.79 2.94 -11.63
N GLY A 597 17.72 1.99 -10.68
CA GLY A 597 18.14 2.19 -9.29
C GLY A 597 17.23 3.12 -8.49
N ARG A 598 15.97 3.33 -8.92
CA ARG A 598 15.01 4.23 -8.25
C ARG A 598 14.06 3.51 -7.28
N ILE A 599 14.34 2.25 -6.94
CA ILE A 599 13.52 1.44 -6.03
C ILE A 599 14.35 1.06 -4.81
N SER A 600 13.88 1.43 -3.63
CA SER A 600 14.45 1.00 -2.35
C SER A 600 14.25 -0.51 -2.12
N ALA A 601 15.25 -1.18 -1.56
CA ALA A 601 15.19 -2.61 -1.22
C ALA A 601 14.01 -2.95 -0.28
N LYS A 602 13.55 -2.00 0.54
CA LYS A 602 12.38 -2.17 1.43
C LYS A 602 11.06 -2.36 0.68
N MET A 603 10.99 -1.94 -0.59
CA MET A 603 9.81 -2.09 -1.43
C MET A 603 9.74 -3.44 -2.15
N VAL A 604 10.82 -4.23 -2.13
CA VAL A 604 10.85 -5.56 -2.74
C VAL A 604 10.35 -6.59 -1.73
N GLY A 605 9.13 -7.08 -1.94
CA GLY A 605 8.53 -8.14 -1.12
C GLY A 605 8.87 -9.54 -1.63
N GLY A 606 9.22 -10.43 -0.72
CA GLY A 606 9.48 -11.84 -0.98
C GLY A 606 8.30 -12.77 -0.72
N PRO A 607 8.56 -14.09 -0.68
CA PRO A 607 7.53 -15.11 -0.49
C PRO A 607 6.70 -14.90 0.78
N ILE A 608 7.30 -14.46 1.89
CA ILE A 608 6.59 -14.30 3.16
C ILE A 608 5.57 -13.17 3.03
N ARG A 609 5.98 -12.03 2.45
CA ARG A 609 5.10 -10.90 2.20
C ARG A 609 3.98 -11.25 1.22
N ILE A 610 4.26 -12.05 0.19
CA ILE A 610 3.23 -12.57 -0.73
C ILE A 610 2.20 -13.41 0.03
N PHE A 611 2.62 -14.30 0.94
CA PHE A 611 1.69 -15.09 1.75
C PHE A 611 0.84 -14.24 2.70
N GLN A 612 1.42 -13.20 3.31
CA GLN A 612 0.68 -12.26 4.17
C GLN A 612 -0.38 -11.49 3.38
N VAL A 613 -0.02 -10.95 2.22
CA VAL A 613 -0.95 -10.23 1.33
C VAL A 613 -2.03 -11.18 0.81
N ALA A 614 -1.68 -12.41 0.43
CA ALA A 614 -2.63 -13.41 -0.01
C ALA A 614 -3.67 -13.76 1.07
N GLY A 615 -3.22 -13.91 2.32
CA GLY A 615 -4.10 -14.12 3.47
C GLY A 615 -5.05 -12.94 3.68
N TYR A 616 -4.50 -11.73 3.72
CA TYR A 616 -5.28 -10.49 3.87
C TYR A 616 -6.35 -10.32 2.78
N GLU A 617 -6.01 -10.53 1.51
CA GLU A 617 -6.98 -10.39 0.40
C GLU A 617 -8.03 -11.52 0.40
N ALA A 618 -7.68 -12.72 0.90
CA ALA A 618 -8.62 -13.83 1.04
C ALA A 618 -9.64 -13.60 2.17
N GLU A 619 -9.25 -12.93 3.26
CA GLU A 619 -10.15 -12.50 4.34
C GLU A 619 -11.20 -11.51 3.84
N ARG A 620 -10.83 -10.64 2.89
CA ARG A 620 -11.71 -9.61 2.31
C ARG A 620 -12.73 -10.16 1.32
N GLY A 621 -12.57 -11.38 0.85
CA GLY A 621 -13.55 -12.07 0.00
C GLY A 621 -12.97 -12.75 -1.23
N VAL A 622 -13.85 -13.34 -2.03
CA VAL A 622 -13.45 -14.08 -3.25
C VAL A 622 -13.02 -13.12 -4.36
N SER A 623 -13.73 -12.00 -4.54
CA SER A 623 -13.42 -11.04 -5.61
C SER A 623 -12.04 -10.38 -5.44
N THR A 624 -11.69 -9.98 -4.21
CA THR A 624 -10.36 -9.44 -3.88
C THR A 624 -9.26 -10.48 -4.05
N GLN A 625 -9.52 -11.72 -3.65
CA GLN A 625 -8.61 -12.84 -3.88
C GLN A 625 -8.38 -13.09 -5.38
N LEU A 626 -9.43 -13.06 -6.22
CA LEU A 626 -9.30 -13.23 -7.67
C LEU A 626 -8.51 -12.08 -8.32
N LEU A 627 -8.67 -10.84 -7.85
CA LEU A 627 -7.84 -9.71 -8.30
C LEU A 627 -6.38 -9.85 -7.86
N PHE A 628 -6.13 -10.41 -6.68
CA PHE A 628 -4.77 -10.75 -6.25
C PHE A 628 -4.17 -11.85 -7.13
N LEU A 629 -4.92 -12.91 -7.43
CA LEU A 629 -4.48 -13.96 -8.37
C LEU A 629 -4.28 -13.41 -9.79
N THR A 630 -5.08 -12.43 -10.21
CA THR A 630 -4.85 -11.70 -11.47
C THR A 630 -3.48 -11.03 -11.47
N MET A 631 -3.15 -10.28 -10.41
CA MET A 631 -1.83 -9.66 -10.27
C MET A 631 -0.72 -10.70 -10.31
N LEU A 632 -0.82 -11.78 -9.51
CA LEU A 632 0.19 -12.84 -9.50
C LEU A 632 0.38 -13.49 -10.87
N SER A 633 -0.71 -13.78 -11.57
CA SER A 633 -0.66 -14.39 -12.90
C SER A 633 0.02 -13.46 -13.92
N MET A 634 -0.26 -12.15 -13.87
CA MET A 634 0.41 -11.15 -14.73
C MET A 634 1.90 -11.00 -14.38
N ASN A 635 2.24 -11.01 -13.09
CA ASN A 635 3.63 -10.99 -12.64
C ASN A 635 4.40 -12.20 -13.17
N LEU A 636 3.84 -13.41 -13.01
CA LEU A 636 4.44 -14.65 -13.50
C LEU A 636 4.59 -14.66 -15.03
N ALA A 637 3.61 -14.15 -15.76
CA ALA A 637 3.72 -14.01 -17.21
C ALA A 637 4.94 -13.15 -17.61
N ILE A 638 5.12 -11.98 -16.99
CA ILE A 638 6.24 -11.09 -17.32
C ILE A 638 7.58 -11.68 -16.85
N LEU A 639 7.63 -12.21 -15.62
CA LEU A 639 8.85 -12.78 -15.07
C LEU A 639 9.34 -13.97 -15.89
N ASN A 640 8.43 -14.88 -16.27
CA ASN A 640 8.80 -16.03 -17.11
C ASN A 640 9.15 -15.61 -18.54
N PHE A 641 8.68 -14.46 -19.02
CA PHE A 641 9.08 -13.92 -20.32
C PHE A 641 10.45 -13.22 -20.32
N LEU A 642 11.05 -12.95 -19.15
CA LEU A 642 12.38 -12.35 -19.09
C LEU A 642 13.43 -13.26 -19.76
N PRO A 643 14.46 -12.69 -20.41
CA PRO A 643 15.51 -13.44 -21.11
C PRO A 643 16.51 -14.07 -20.11
N ILE A 644 16.01 -14.86 -19.18
CA ILE A 644 16.78 -15.56 -18.16
C ILE A 644 16.79 -17.04 -18.57
N PRO A 645 17.96 -17.65 -18.84
CA PRO A 645 18.09 -19.00 -19.40
C PRO A 645 17.30 -20.14 -18.74
N ILE A 646 16.97 -20.02 -17.44
CA ILE A 646 16.19 -21.03 -16.68
C ILE A 646 14.66 -20.80 -16.76
N LEU A 647 14.22 -19.71 -17.37
CA LEU A 647 12.81 -19.37 -17.58
C LEU A 647 12.44 -19.53 -19.06
N ASP A 648 11.14 -19.56 -19.35
CA ASP A 648 10.60 -19.70 -20.71
C ASP A 648 11.21 -18.70 -21.70
N GLY A 649 11.36 -17.43 -21.28
CA GLY A 649 11.95 -16.36 -22.07
C GLY A 649 13.42 -16.58 -22.40
N GLY A 650 14.17 -17.30 -21.55
CA GLY A 650 15.54 -17.74 -21.83
C GLY A 650 15.60 -18.73 -22.98
N HIS A 651 14.75 -19.76 -22.96
CA HIS A 651 14.63 -20.70 -24.06
C HIS A 651 14.18 -20.03 -25.36
N MET A 652 13.29 -19.04 -25.28
CA MET A 652 12.90 -18.22 -26.43
C MET A 652 14.09 -17.48 -27.06
N VAL A 653 15.06 -17.00 -26.26
CA VAL A 653 16.29 -16.40 -26.78
C VAL A 653 17.14 -17.42 -27.53
N PHE A 654 17.31 -18.64 -26.99
CA PHE A 654 18.06 -19.69 -27.67
C PHE A 654 17.40 -20.12 -28.98
N LEU A 655 16.07 -20.26 -29.00
CA LEU A 655 15.29 -20.57 -30.20
C LEU A 655 15.36 -19.44 -31.24
N LEU A 656 15.34 -18.19 -30.82
CA LEU A 656 15.51 -17.05 -31.72
C LEU A 656 16.90 -17.04 -32.34
N CYS A 657 17.95 -17.30 -31.55
CA CYS A 657 19.31 -17.47 -32.06
C CYS A 657 19.39 -18.63 -33.06
N GLU A 658 18.77 -19.77 -32.77
CA GLU A 658 18.70 -20.91 -33.69
C GLU A 658 17.98 -20.55 -35.01
N ALA A 659 16.86 -19.83 -34.93
CA ALA A 659 16.11 -19.37 -36.11
C ALA A 659 16.95 -18.44 -37.01
N ILE A 660 17.75 -17.55 -36.40
CA ILE A 660 18.62 -16.61 -37.13
C ILE A 660 19.85 -17.33 -37.69
N MET A 661 20.47 -18.21 -36.90
CA MET A 661 21.71 -18.90 -37.26
C MET A 661 21.50 -20.09 -38.19
N GLY A 662 20.26 -20.58 -38.33
CA GLY A 662 19.91 -21.78 -39.10
C GLY A 662 20.48 -23.08 -38.52
N ARG A 663 21.10 -23.02 -37.34
CA ARG A 663 21.70 -24.15 -36.61
C ARG A 663 21.54 -23.94 -35.11
N ARG A 664 21.55 -25.05 -34.37
CA ARG A 664 21.41 -25.05 -32.91
C ARG A 664 22.52 -24.32 -32.19
N VAL A 665 22.13 -23.69 -31.07
CA VAL A 665 23.08 -23.19 -30.09
C VAL A 665 23.82 -24.38 -29.48
N ASN A 666 25.10 -24.19 -29.17
CA ASN A 666 25.92 -25.22 -28.57
C ASN A 666 25.34 -25.63 -27.19
N GLU A 667 25.05 -26.93 -27.01
CA GLU A 667 24.46 -27.50 -25.79
C GLU A 667 25.28 -27.17 -24.53
N GLU A 668 26.61 -27.09 -24.64
CA GLU A 668 27.49 -26.71 -23.54
C GLU A 668 27.35 -25.22 -23.16
N VAL A 669 27.08 -24.36 -24.15
CA VAL A 669 26.85 -22.92 -23.92
C VAL A 669 25.48 -22.72 -23.28
N GLU A 670 24.45 -23.39 -23.79
CA GLU A 670 23.10 -23.36 -23.22
C GLU A 670 23.12 -23.83 -21.76
N MET A 671 23.71 -25.00 -21.47
CA MET A 671 23.82 -25.53 -20.12
C MET A 671 24.54 -24.59 -19.15
N ARG A 672 25.67 -23.98 -19.57
CA ARG A 672 26.40 -23.01 -18.73
C ARG A 672 25.58 -21.76 -18.44
N LEU A 673 24.90 -21.22 -19.46
CA LEU A 673 24.06 -20.04 -19.30
C LEU A 673 22.84 -20.34 -18.42
N THR A 674 22.23 -21.52 -18.58
CA THR A 674 21.14 -22.02 -17.72
C THR A 674 21.59 -22.18 -16.27
N LEU A 675 22.77 -22.75 -16.04
CA LEU A 675 23.34 -22.87 -14.69
C LEU A 675 23.63 -21.50 -14.06
N VAL A 676 24.23 -20.56 -14.82
CA VAL A 676 24.46 -19.18 -14.35
C VAL A 676 23.14 -18.51 -14.00
N GLY A 677 22.13 -18.63 -14.88
CA GLY A 677 20.78 -18.12 -14.64
C GLY A 677 20.15 -18.69 -13.36
N ALA A 678 20.24 -20.00 -13.16
CA ALA A 678 19.73 -20.68 -11.97
C ALA A 678 20.44 -20.20 -10.69
N VAL A 679 21.77 -20.05 -10.71
CA VAL A 679 22.54 -19.53 -9.57
C VAL A 679 22.16 -18.09 -9.26
N MET A 680 21.99 -17.23 -10.28
CA MET A 680 21.55 -15.85 -10.07
C MET A 680 20.13 -15.77 -9.48
N LEU A 681 19.19 -16.57 -9.98
CA LEU A 681 17.83 -16.61 -9.41
C LEU A 681 17.84 -17.14 -7.98
N LEU A 682 18.63 -18.16 -7.68
CA LEU A 682 18.78 -18.68 -6.31
C LEU A 682 19.36 -17.60 -5.38
N ALA A 683 20.40 -16.88 -5.82
CA ALA A 683 20.99 -15.78 -5.06
C ALA A 683 19.98 -14.65 -4.82
N LEU A 684 19.19 -14.27 -5.84
CA LEU A 684 18.11 -13.29 -5.71
C LEU A 684 17.04 -13.77 -4.73
N MET A 685 16.62 -15.04 -4.78
CA MET A 685 15.64 -15.60 -3.87
C MET A 685 16.13 -15.59 -2.42
N VAL A 686 17.39 -15.94 -2.18
CA VAL A 686 18.02 -15.84 -0.85
C VAL A 686 18.08 -14.39 -0.37
N PHE A 687 18.48 -13.46 -1.23
CA PHE A 687 18.51 -12.03 -0.91
C PHE A 687 17.12 -11.50 -0.53
N VAL A 688 16.10 -11.82 -1.32
CA VAL A 688 14.72 -11.38 -1.07
C VAL A 688 14.15 -12.01 0.19
N LEU A 689 14.44 -13.29 0.46
CA LEU A 689 14.03 -13.95 1.71
C LEU A 689 14.73 -13.34 2.93
N PHE A 690 16.03 -13.02 2.82
CA PHE A 690 16.76 -12.32 3.86
C PHE A 690 16.18 -10.92 4.11
N ASN A 691 15.86 -10.19 3.04
CA ASN A 691 15.20 -8.88 3.12
C ASN A 691 13.82 -8.97 3.80
N ASP A 692 13.01 -9.98 3.47
CA ASP A 692 11.74 -10.24 4.15
C ASP A 692 11.94 -10.47 5.66
N LEU A 693 12.88 -11.34 6.03
CA LEU A 693 13.17 -11.64 7.45
C LEU A 693 13.67 -10.40 8.20
N PHE A 694 14.54 -9.61 7.58
CA PHE A 694 15.05 -8.38 8.17
C PHE A 694 13.93 -7.37 8.41
N ASN A 695 13.09 -7.13 7.39
CA ASN A 695 11.96 -6.18 7.47
C ASN A 695 10.82 -6.65 8.41
N ILE A 696 10.77 -7.93 8.79
CA ILE A 696 9.81 -8.43 9.79
C ILE A 696 10.32 -8.18 11.22
N VAL A 697 11.65 -8.17 11.41
CA VAL A 697 12.29 -8.03 12.73
C VAL A 697 12.58 -6.57 13.08
N THR A 698 12.77 -5.71 12.08
CA THR A 698 12.96 -4.25 12.23
C THR A 698 11.70 -3.48 11.91
#